data_AF-A0A3L6EF31-F1
#
_entry.id   AF-A0A3L6EF31-F1
#
_cell.length_a   1.000
_cell.length_b   1.000
_cell.length_c   1.000
_cell.angle_alpha   90.00
_cell.angle_beta   90.00
_cell.angle_gamma   90.00
#
_symmetry.space_group_name_H-M   'P 1'
#
loop_
_entity.id
_entity.type
_entity.pdbx_description
1 polymer ?
#
loop_
_entity_poly.entity_id
_entity_poly.type
_entity_poly.pdbx_seq_one_letter_code
_entity_poly.pdbx_strand_id
1 'polypeptide(L)'
;MIIGFCLLWMESKEENVALTIIQRDNTLSIDESLLMSLSHNKPKKSVTTTIVPKDYICTQGDLALIDWIKEIPCEPRVEVVLIDDAFVERKWMECLFQPDAYLGDEVIDCYINLIKAQEHLKCRSGGRVHIENAFQFNFLKRDGDVETKTDELYPSKDMAQISSAERRVLLYLDHDMVFIPINIREMHWYLAVINARNMEIQVLDSLGTSSGRNDLIDTIKGLQRQIDMVSQRKELKDHRWPDLRVASWPLREIEMEYAKQTDSSSCGLFLLNYIEYWTGDELSDNFTQDDMSHFRKKLAAILLSSDINKRKGCPLYKYDKEVDAGCSSDVQILDSPTNPKKRKLPCVSEENEVLMEDDDGPITQADLERWFVHDWDKRTPIKIPTDECTNEFLLSGLSTKDMPVTKADLIDVLCDYIMTIQDDTTLEMTWVRSFNPFKIEISVKDLQNVLRVNLDMTLKCFDMAVRLLAIKESHMSKDEMIKDKKHYMDMRFWRMVGFGKLPKYHQDPTAEELAKTLDCWPSLNYYITGCKYVLMPWKFNGCYALFIIDHGKKHVTFIDFTPTEDWCKHMPYKRFAEAIIMASKKYKIAYNKKRSGWADDIFKWEHTIRSGLPLDLKGVNTSYFVLQAMVMWGSGRRMEFNRDTKILRRNFVIDLLSYEENSCRYAIPPNIQQRLISIAKKD
;
A
#
# COMPACT_ATOMS: atom_id res chain seq x y z
N MET A 1 -64.31 43.08 10.79
CA MET A 1 -63.93 42.47 9.49
C MET A 1 -62.51 41.95 9.65
N ILE A 2 -62.17 40.66 9.66
CA ILE A 2 -62.88 39.36 9.55
C ILE A 2 -62.06 38.40 10.47
N ILE A 3 -62.57 37.89 11.59
CA ILE A 3 -63.17 36.54 11.80
C ILE A 3 -62.39 35.38 11.13
N GLY A 4 -61.88 34.42 11.92
CA GLY A 4 -61.33 33.15 11.41
C GLY A 4 -60.90 32.18 12.52
N PHE A 5 -61.67 31.11 12.71
CA PHE A 5 -61.37 30.01 13.65
C PHE A 5 -60.40 28.99 13.01
N CYS A 6 -59.62 28.30 13.85
CA CYS A 6 -59.60 26.83 13.83
C CYS A 6 -59.12 26.23 15.15
N LEU A 7 -59.83 25.19 15.58
CA LEU A 7 -59.50 24.27 16.67
C LEU A 7 -59.47 22.87 16.05
N LEU A 8 -58.40 22.09 16.27
CA LEU A 8 -58.50 20.69 16.72
C LEU A 8 -57.11 20.05 16.88
N TRP A 9 -56.97 19.31 17.98
CA TRP A 9 -55.98 18.25 18.17
C TRP A 9 -56.46 16.98 17.45
N MET A 10 -55.54 16.16 16.93
CA MET A 10 -55.44 14.74 17.34
C MET A 10 -54.12 14.11 16.88
N GLU A 11 -53.70 13.06 17.59
CA GLU A 11 -52.35 12.50 17.56
C GLU A 11 -52.04 11.67 16.30
N SER A 12 -50.80 11.81 15.82
CA SER A 12 -50.01 10.68 15.30
C SER A 12 -48.68 10.71 16.03
N LYS A 13 -48.39 9.67 16.83
CA LYS A 13 -47.12 9.56 17.57
C LYS A 13 -46.08 8.88 16.69
N GLU A 14 -45.33 9.69 15.95
CA GLU A 14 -43.95 9.34 15.58
C GLU A 14 -43.02 10.11 16.53
N GLU A 15 -42.13 9.39 17.20
CA GLU A 15 -41.22 9.99 18.17
C GLU A 15 -40.11 10.74 17.43
N ASN A 16 -40.04 12.06 17.63
CA ASN A 16 -38.92 12.87 17.17
C ASN A 16 -37.66 12.48 17.97
N VAL A 17 -36.90 11.52 17.45
CA VAL A 17 -35.58 11.14 17.96
C VAL A 17 -34.60 12.30 17.72
N ALA A 18 -34.56 13.24 18.66
CA ALA A 18 -33.65 14.36 18.65
C ALA A 18 -32.21 13.87 18.95
N LEU A 19 -31.38 13.82 17.91
CA LEU A 19 -29.95 13.50 18.00
C LEU A 19 -29.27 14.30 19.12
N THR A 20 -28.82 13.60 20.17
CA THR A 20 -27.99 14.18 21.21
C THR A 20 -26.54 13.78 20.96
N ILE A 21 -25.75 14.66 20.31
CA ILE A 21 -24.32 14.45 20.13
C ILE A 21 -23.62 14.59 21.49
N ILE A 22 -23.23 13.46 22.08
CA ILE A 22 -22.53 13.45 23.38
C ILE A 22 -21.04 13.71 23.13
N GLN A 23 -20.65 14.99 23.15
CA GLN A 23 -19.25 15.38 23.35
C GLN A 23 -18.85 15.16 24.81
N ARG A 24 -17.99 14.16 25.04
CA ARG A 24 -17.27 13.95 26.30
C ARG A 24 -15.80 13.74 25.98
N ASP A 25 -14.92 14.41 26.73
CA ASP A 25 -13.46 14.18 26.73
C ASP A 25 -12.81 14.11 25.34
N ASN A 26 -13.15 15.10 24.51
CA ASN A 26 -12.76 15.26 23.10
C ASN A 26 -13.20 14.12 22.15
N THR A 27 -14.04 13.18 22.59
CA THR A 27 -14.54 12.08 21.75
C THR A 27 -15.89 12.37 21.11
N LEU A 28 -16.03 11.91 19.85
CA LEU A 28 -17.32 11.78 19.19
C LEU A 28 -17.90 10.39 19.49
N SER A 29 -19.12 10.35 20.02
CA SER A 29 -19.89 9.14 20.28
C SER A 29 -21.28 9.24 19.67
N ILE A 30 -21.79 8.12 19.15
CA ILE A 30 -23.18 8.00 18.67
C ILE A 30 -24.07 7.71 19.88
N ASP A 31 -25.30 8.19 19.84
CA ASP A 31 -26.36 7.72 20.73
C ASP A 31 -26.56 6.19 20.56
N GLU A 32 -26.26 5.42 21.61
CA GLU A 32 -26.43 3.96 21.60
C GLU A 32 -27.90 3.56 21.38
N SER A 33 -28.87 4.37 21.82
CA SER A 33 -30.29 4.08 21.62
C SER A 33 -30.69 4.12 20.14
N LEU A 34 -30.10 5.05 19.37
CA LEU A 34 -30.25 5.09 17.91
C LEU A 34 -29.66 3.82 17.28
N LEU A 35 -28.43 3.43 17.64
CA LEU A 35 -27.76 2.23 17.13
C LEU A 35 -28.48 0.91 17.48
N MET A 36 -29.23 0.87 18.58
CA MET A 36 -30.04 -0.28 19.00
C MET A 36 -31.44 -0.29 18.36
N SER A 37 -31.93 0.84 17.86
CA SER A 37 -33.21 0.92 17.12
C SER A 37 -33.12 0.52 15.65
N LEU A 38 -31.92 0.59 15.07
CA LEU A 38 -31.69 0.30 13.65
C LEU A 38 -31.68 -1.21 13.37
N SER A 39 -32.66 -1.66 12.59
CA SER A 39 -32.78 -3.05 12.11
C SER A 39 -33.13 -3.06 10.62
N HIS A 40 -32.51 -3.98 9.87
CA HIS A 40 -32.61 -4.07 8.42
C HIS A 40 -32.93 -5.49 7.98
N ASN A 41 -33.82 -5.63 7.00
CA ASN A 41 -34.10 -6.94 6.38
C ASN A 41 -32.95 -7.42 5.47
N LYS A 42 -32.02 -6.54 5.07
CA LYS A 42 -30.84 -6.84 4.26
C LYS A 42 -29.53 -6.94 5.08
N PRO A 43 -28.58 -7.85 4.74
CA PRO A 43 -28.81 -9.01 3.88
C PRO A 43 -29.92 -9.89 4.45
N LYS A 44 -30.68 -10.55 3.57
CA LYS A 44 -31.85 -11.38 3.85
C LYS A 44 -31.67 -12.23 5.10
N LYS A 45 -32.63 -12.14 6.05
CA LYS A 45 -32.52 -12.73 7.42
C LYS A 45 -33.07 -14.14 7.53
N SER A 46 -33.96 -14.55 6.64
CA SER A 46 -34.46 -15.93 6.54
C SER A 46 -34.89 -16.25 5.12
N VAL A 47 -35.00 -17.54 4.78
CA VAL A 47 -35.54 -18.00 3.48
C VAL A 47 -36.93 -17.41 3.21
N THR A 48 -37.75 -17.29 4.26
CA THR A 48 -39.10 -16.72 4.23
C THR A 48 -39.17 -15.18 4.24
N THR A 49 -38.05 -14.48 4.39
CA THR A 49 -38.00 -13.01 4.35
C THR A 49 -38.02 -12.55 2.89
N THR A 50 -39.18 -12.18 2.36
CA THR A 50 -39.27 -11.47 1.07
C THR A 50 -38.66 -10.07 1.22
N ILE A 51 -37.69 -9.72 0.38
CA ILE A 51 -37.17 -8.35 0.30
C ILE A 51 -38.07 -7.52 -0.62
N VAL A 52 -38.39 -6.29 -0.20
CA VAL A 52 -39.26 -5.36 -0.95
C VAL A 52 -38.53 -4.03 -1.21
N PRO A 53 -38.97 -3.18 -2.17
CA PRO A 53 -38.33 -1.91 -2.48
C PRO A 53 -38.04 -1.00 -1.26
N LYS A 54 -38.90 -1.04 -0.23
CA LYS A 54 -38.72 -0.30 1.02
C LYS A 54 -37.44 -0.69 1.79
N ASP A 55 -36.95 -1.92 1.66
CA ASP A 55 -35.76 -2.39 2.37
C ASP A 55 -34.45 -1.80 1.82
N TYR A 56 -34.46 -1.31 0.57
CA TYR A 56 -33.36 -0.57 -0.03
C TYR A 56 -33.37 0.92 0.34
N ILE A 57 -34.42 1.42 0.99
CA ILE A 57 -34.59 2.85 1.32
C ILE A 57 -34.11 3.13 2.75
N CYS A 58 -33.35 4.23 2.91
CA CYS A 58 -32.96 4.74 4.22
C CYS A 58 -34.18 5.21 5.04
N THR A 59 -34.29 4.73 6.27
CA THR A 59 -35.11 5.32 7.32
C THR A 59 -34.51 6.64 7.80
N GLN A 60 -35.25 7.42 8.61
CA GLN A 60 -34.71 8.65 9.20
C GLN A 60 -33.51 8.37 10.11
N GLY A 61 -33.48 7.21 10.80
CA GLY A 61 -32.33 6.79 11.60
C GLY A 61 -31.11 6.40 10.78
N ASP A 62 -31.32 5.80 9.59
CA ASP A 62 -30.23 5.51 8.64
C ASP A 62 -29.57 6.80 8.15
N LEU A 63 -30.38 7.82 7.82
CA LEU A 63 -29.89 9.13 7.41
C LEU A 63 -29.13 9.82 8.56
N ALA A 64 -29.67 9.80 9.78
CA ALA A 64 -29.01 10.34 10.97
C ALA A 64 -27.63 9.69 11.23
N LEU A 65 -27.52 8.36 11.10
CA LEU A 65 -26.26 7.63 11.23
C LEU A 65 -25.27 7.96 10.10
N ILE A 66 -25.75 8.06 8.86
CA ILE A 66 -24.93 8.42 7.70
C ILE A 66 -24.39 9.84 7.83
N ASP A 67 -25.22 10.80 8.24
CA ASP A 67 -24.83 12.20 8.34
C ASP A 67 -23.88 12.45 9.53
N TRP A 68 -24.07 11.75 10.66
CA TRP A 68 -23.06 11.73 11.74
C TRP A 68 -21.72 11.15 11.27
N ILE A 69 -21.72 10.07 10.49
CA ILE A 69 -20.47 9.57 9.88
C ILE A 69 -19.83 10.60 8.96
N LYS A 70 -20.60 11.40 8.22
CA LYS A 70 -20.05 12.46 7.37
C LYS A 70 -19.37 13.58 8.15
N GLU A 71 -19.81 13.88 9.38
CA GLU A 71 -19.14 14.85 10.27
C GLU A 71 -17.72 14.43 10.65
N ILE A 72 -17.41 13.13 10.63
CA ILE A 72 -16.04 12.64 10.80
C ILE A 72 -15.21 13.05 9.59
N PRO A 73 -14.10 13.80 9.77
CA PRO A 73 -13.20 14.14 8.67
C PRO A 73 -12.64 12.91 7.97
N CYS A 74 -12.43 12.98 6.65
CA CYS A 74 -11.76 11.92 5.89
C CYS A 74 -10.25 11.80 6.20
N GLU A 75 -9.67 12.79 6.88
CA GLU A 75 -8.32 12.76 7.43
C GLU A 75 -8.34 13.39 8.83
N PRO A 76 -7.73 12.77 9.87
CA PRO A 76 -6.83 11.62 9.80
C PRO A 76 -7.54 10.27 9.61
N ARG A 77 -6.73 9.21 9.58
CA ARG A 77 -7.12 7.81 9.44
C ARG A 77 -8.14 7.36 10.52
N VAL A 78 -9.40 7.13 10.14
CA VAL A 78 -10.46 6.57 11.02
C VAL A 78 -11.13 5.35 10.37
N GLU A 79 -11.11 4.22 11.07
CA GLU A 79 -11.81 2.97 10.72
C GLU A 79 -13.24 2.99 11.30
N VAL A 80 -14.26 2.83 10.45
CA VAL A 80 -15.68 2.99 10.84
C VAL A 80 -16.49 1.69 10.70
N VAL A 81 -15.97 0.71 9.95
CA VAL A 81 -16.53 -0.64 9.83
C VAL A 81 -15.39 -1.66 9.97
N LEU A 82 -15.60 -2.73 10.74
CA LEU A 82 -14.72 -3.90 10.80
C LEU A 82 -15.58 -5.16 10.97
N ILE A 83 -15.76 -5.94 9.90
CA ILE A 83 -16.64 -7.11 9.83
C ILE A 83 -15.81 -8.34 9.44
N ASP A 84 -15.69 -9.26 10.40
CA ASP A 84 -14.67 -10.32 10.46
C ASP A 84 -13.22 -9.82 10.25
N ASP A 85 -12.61 -10.05 9.08
CA ASP A 85 -11.27 -9.57 8.71
C ASP A 85 -11.26 -8.43 7.68
N ALA A 86 -12.42 -8.03 7.15
CA ALA A 86 -12.59 -6.89 6.25
C ALA A 86 -12.94 -5.61 7.04
N PHE A 87 -12.44 -4.45 6.60
CA PHE A 87 -12.68 -3.15 7.24
C PHE A 87 -12.88 -2.02 6.24
N VAL A 88 -13.64 -0.99 6.62
CA VAL A 88 -13.83 0.23 5.83
C VAL A 88 -13.51 1.47 6.67
N GLU A 89 -12.80 2.40 6.05
CA GLU A 89 -12.46 3.70 6.63
C GLU A 89 -13.51 4.76 6.29
N ARG A 90 -13.55 5.83 7.09
CA ARG A 90 -14.35 7.01 6.78
C ARG A 90 -14.14 7.52 5.34
N LYS A 91 -12.89 7.54 4.85
CA LYS A 91 -12.55 7.98 3.49
C LYS A 91 -13.15 7.08 2.40
N TRP A 92 -13.12 5.76 2.58
CA TRP A 92 -13.63 4.81 1.57
C TRP A 92 -15.16 4.70 1.56
N MET A 93 -15.85 5.09 2.64
CA MET A 93 -17.32 5.19 2.66
C MET A 93 -17.88 6.22 1.67
N GLU A 94 -17.09 7.16 1.14
CA GLU A 94 -17.56 8.16 0.17
C GLU A 94 -18.17 7.52 -1.10
N CYS A 95 -17.73 6.33 -1.51
CA CYS A 95 -18.35 5.64 -2.66
C CYS A 95 -19.83 5.28 -2.46
N LEU A 96 -20.29 5.27 -1.20
CA LEU A 96 -21.69 5.04 -0.83
C LEU A 96 -22.49 6.34 -0.65
N PHE A 97 -21.83 7.50 -0.72
CA PHE A 97 -22.46 8.82 -0.59
C PHE A 97 -22.57 9.55 -1.94
N GLN A 98 -21.61 9.31 -2.86
CA GLN A 98 -21.62 9.85 -4.22
C GLN A 98 -22.38 8.92 -5.20
N PRO A 99 -23.37 9.39 -5.98
CA PRO A 99 -24.16 8.53 -6.87
C PRO A 99 -23.35 7.79 -7.95
N ASP A 100 -22.36 8.48 -8.52
CA ASP A 100 -21.62 8.03 -9.70
C ASP A 100 -20.31 7.29 -9.38
N ALA A 101 -20.02 7.06 -8.09
CA ALA A 101 -18.78 6.44 -7.65
C ALA A 101 -18.79 4.91 -7.80
N TYR A 102 -17.63 4.34 -8.16
CA TYR A 102 -17.39 2.90 -8.16
C TYR A 102 -17.27 2.36 -6.71
N LEU A 103 -17.82 1.19 -6.42
CA LEU A 103 -17.65 0.53 -5.12
C LEU A 103 -16.26 -0.12 -5.03
N GLY A 104 -15.51 0.19 -3.98
CA GLY A 104 -14.20 -0.40 -3.70
C GLY A 104 -14.30 -1.81 -3.09
N ASP A 105 -13.25 -2.61 -3.27
CA ASP A 105 -13.12 -3.99 -2.76
C ASP A 105 -13.48 -4.08 -1.26
N GLU A 106 -13.00 -3.15 -0.44
CA GLU A 106 -13.23 -3.11 1.01
C GLU A 106 -14.73 -3.07 1.40
N VAL A 107 -15.56 -2.37 0.61
CA VAL A 107 -17.01 -2.24 0.85
C VAL A 107 -17.75 -3.49 0.38
N ILE A 108 -17.36 -4.06 -0.76
CA ILE A 108 -17.88 -5.32 -1.28
C ILE A 108 -17.62 -6.45 -0.28
N ASP A 109 -16.39 -6.57 0.22
CA ASP A 109 -15.98 -7.63 1.15
C ASP A 109 -16.68 -7.54 2.51
N CYS A 110 -16.86 -6.33 3.06
CA CYS A 110 -17.61 -6.16 4.29
C CYS A 110 -19.08 -6.60 4.15
N TYR A 111 -19.72 -6.37 3.00
CA TYR A 111 -21.09 -6.84 2.77
C TYR A 111 -21.17 -8.34 2.48
N ILE A 112 -20.20 -8.89 1.74
CA ILE A 112 -20.05 -10.34 1.54
C ILE A 112 -19.89 -11.04 2.89
N ASN A 113 -19.16 -10.46 3.86
CA ASN A 113 -19.05 -11.01 5.21
C ASN A 113 -20.38 -10.90 6.00
N LEU A 114 -21.23 -9.89 5.77
CA LEU A 114 -22.61 -9.88 6.31
C LEU A 114 -23.49 -10.97 5.70
N ILE A 115 -23.36 -11.26 4.39
CA ILE A 115 -24.05 -12.36 3.70
C ILE A 115 -23.59 -13.72 4.27
N LYS A 116 -22.27 -13.92 4.42
CA LYS A 116 -21.67 -15.14 5.02
C LYS A 116 -22.12 -15.39 6.46
N ALA A 117 -22.47 -14.36 7.21
CA ALA A 117 -23.05 -14.49 8.55
C ALA A 117 -24.50 -15.00 8.56
N GLN A 118 -25.21 -15.01 7.42
CA GLN A 118 -26.55 -15.59 7.31
C GLN A 118 -26.45 -17.06 6.92
N GLU A 119 -26.62 -17.98 7.87
CA GLU A 119 -26.41 -19.42 7.64
C GLU A 119 -27.24 -19.98 6.45
N HIS A 120 -28.48 -19.52 6.31
CA HIS A 120 -29.37 -19.94 5.21
C HIS A 120 -28.95 -19.40 3.82
N LEU A 121 -28.05 -18.41 3.73
CA LEU A 121 -27.49 -17.97 2.45
C LEU A 121 -26.27 -18.80 2.02
N LYS A 122 -25.74 -19.66 2.89
CA LYS A 122 -24.73 -20.69 2.58
C LYS A 122 -25.34 -21.97 1.99
N CYS A 123 -26.65 -22.21 2.15
CA CYS A 123 -27.35 -23.39 1.64
C CYS A 123 -28.66 -23.00 0.96
N ARG A 124 -28.65 -22.93 -0.38
CA ARG A 124 -29.77 -22.48 -1.23
C ARG A 124 -30.42 -23.68 -1.93
N SER A 125 -31.48 -23.45 -2.70
CA SER A 125 -32.13 -24.50 -3.52
C SER A 125 -31.18 -25.17 -4.52
N GLY A 126 -30.27 -24.41 -5.14
CA GLY A 126 -29.18 -24.94 -5.97
C GLY A 126 -28.09 -25.71 -5.21
N GLY A 127 -28.09 -25.69 -3.86
CA GLY A 127 -27.13 -26.41 -3.02
C GLY A 127 -26.30 -25.50 -2.10
N ARG A 128 -25.20 -26.05 -1.58
CA ARG A 128 -24.25 -25.35 -0.70
C ARG A 128 -23.40 -24.37 -1.52
N VAL A 129 -23.33 -23.13 -1.07
CA VAL A 129 -22.68 -21.99 -1.72
C VAL A 129 -21.46 -21.56 -0.92
N HIS A 130 -20.27 -21.60 -1.55
CA HIS A 130 -19.11 -20.84 -1.09
C HIS A 130 -19.07 -19.49 -1.79
N ILE A 131 -18.67 -18.44 -1.06
CA ILE A 131 -18.60 -17.06 -1.58
C ILE A 131 -17.19 -16.54 -1.37
N GLU A 132 -16.50 -16.23 -2.47
CA GLU A 132 -15.20 -15.61 -2.42
C GLU A 132 -15.26 -14.10 -2.15
N ASN A 133 -14.12 -13.54 -1.76
CA ASN A 133 -13.95 -12.11 -1.62
C ASN A 133 -13.55 -11.45 -2.96
N ALA A 134 -13.66 -10.13 -3.03
CA ALA A 134 -13.22 -9.27 -4.13
C ALA A 134 -11.78 -9.54 -4.58
N PHE A 135 -10.92 -9.94 -3.65
CA PHE A 135 -9.51 -10.16 -3.91
C PHE A 135 -9.22 -11.46 -4.67
N GLN A 136 -9.96 -12.55 -4.39
CA GLN A 136 -9.54 -13.90 -4.74
C GLN A 136 -9.40 -14.18 -6.25
N PHE A 137 -10.22 -13.56 -7.11
CA PHE A 137 -10.11 -13.79 -8.55
C PHE A 137 -8.75 -13.35 -9.10
N ASN A 138 -8.05 -12.39 -8.47
CA ASN A 138 -6.71 -11.96 -8.90
C ASN A 138 -5.69 -13.11 -8.87
N PHE A 139 -5.72 -13.98 -7.84
CA PHE A 139 -4.83 -15.15 -7.75
C PHE A 139 -5.16 -16.20 -8.81
N LEU A 140 -6.45 -16.48 -8.99
CA LEU A 140 -6.90 -17.44 -10.00
C LEU A 140 -6.56 -16.93 -11.41
N LYS A 141 -6.72 -15.64 -11.67
CA LYS A 141 -6.32 -15.00 -12.93
C LYS A 141 -4.81 -15.02 -13.15
N ARG A 142 -3.99 -14.78 -12.11
CA ARG A 142 -2.53 -14.97 -12.15
C ARG A 142 -2.16 -16.39 -12.58
N ASP A 143 -2.84 -17.39 -12.02
CA ASP A 143 -2.56 -18.80 -12.31
C ASP A 143 -3.05 -19.25 -13.69
N GLY A 144 -3.86 -18.45 -14.37
CA GLY A 144 -4.26 -18.65 -15.76
C GLY A 144 -3.18 -18.34 -16.79
N ASP A 145 -2.11 -17.65 -16.40
CA ASP A 145 -0.99 -17.32 -17.30
C ASP A 145 -0.29 -18.57 -17.83
N VAL A 146 -0.22 -18.70 -19.15
CA VAL A 146 0.38 -19.84 -19.84
C VAL A 146 1.89 -19.70 -20.06
N GLU A 147 2.48 -18.52 -19.83
CA GLU A 147 3.93 -18.32 -19.94
C GLU A 147 4.67 -18.79 -18.66
N THR A 148 4.12 -18.49 -17.47
CA THR A 148 4.69 -18.93 -16.18
C THR A 148 4.35 -20.39 -15.87
N LYS A 149 5.34 -21.20 -15.46
CA LYS A 149 5.13 -22.62 -15.14
C LYS A 149 4.55 -22.84 -13.74
N THR A 150 3.89 -24.00 -13.55
CA THR A 150 3.39 -24.43 -12.23
C THR A 150 4.51 -24.54 -11.19
N ASP A 151 5.71 -25.03 -11.54
CA ASP A 151 6.86 -25.09 -10.61
C ASP A 151 7.47 -23.71 -10.28
N GLU A 152 7.13 -22.67 -11.05
CA GLU A 152 7.61 -21.30 -10.84
C GLU A 152 6.62 -20.51 -9.95
N LEU A 153 5.32 -20.75 -10.12
CA LEU A 153 4.27 -20.26 -9.21
C LEU A 153 4.28 -21.01 -7.87
N TYR A 154 4.33 -22.34 -7.92
CA TYR A 154 4.24 -23.26 -6.78
C TYR A 154 5.50 -24.13 -6.65
N PRO A 155 6.67 -23.55 -6.28
CA PRO A 155 7.89 -24.32 -6.11
C PRO A 155 7.70 -25.50 -5.16
N SER A 156 8.23 -26.68 -5.53
CA SER A 156 8.11 -27.92 -4.72
C SER A 156 8.70 -27.85 -3.31
N LYS A 157 9.44 -26.77 -2.99
CA LYS A 157 9.97 -26.44 -1.66
C LYS A 157 9.03 -25.56 -0.82
N ASP A 158 8.11 -24.84 -1.46
CA ASP A 158 7.14 -23.94 -0.81
C ASP A 158 5.84 -24.69 -0.51
N MET A 159 5.93 -25.58 0.47
CA MET A 159 4.78 -26.37 0.94
C MET A 159 3.64 -25.49 1.49
N ALA A 160 3.90 -24.23 1.84
CA ALA A 160 2.87 -23.31 2.29
C ALA A 160 1.93 -22.97 1.12
N GLN A 161 2.45 -22.46 0.00
CA GLN A 161 1.62 -22.17 -1.18
C GLN A 161 0.83 -23.39 -1.70
N ILE A 162 1.46 -24.56 -1.69
CA ILE A 162 0.83 -25.81 -2.13
C ILE A 162 -0.36 -26.15 -1.22
N SER A 163 -0.20 -25.99 0.11
CA SER A 163 -1.29 -26.16 1.08
C SER A 163 -2.39 -25.10 0.94
N SER A 164 -2.03 -23.89 0.51
CA SER A 164 -2.95 -22.80 0.12
C SER A 164 -3.92 -23.25 -0.98
N ALA A 165 -3.36 -23.78 -2.08
CA ALA A 165 -4.13 -24.27 -3.21
C ALA A 165 -4.91 -25.55 -2.87
N GLU A 166 -4.32 -26.47 -2.09
CA GLU A 166 -5.04 -27.66 -1.62
C GLU A 166 -6.26 -27.29 -0.79
N ARG A 167 -6.13 -26.44 0.25
CA ARG A 167 -7.27 -26.06 1.09
C ARG A 167 -8.35 -25.31 0.29
N ARG A 168 -7.95 -24.52 -0.72
CA ARG A 168 -8.87 -23.86 -1.66
C ARG A 168 -9.64 -24.85 -2.54
N VAL A 169 -8.93 -25.76 -3.20
CA VAL A 169 -9.52 -26.79 -4.07
C VAL A 169 -10.46 -27.69 -3.25
N LEU A 170 -10.04 -28.16 -2.08
CA LEU A 170 -10.89 -28.97 -1.19
C LEU A 170 -12.13 -28.21 -0.71
N LEU A 171 -12.00 -26.93 -0.36
CA LEU A 171 -13.16 -26.09 0.02
C LEU A 171 -14.15 -25.97 -1.14
N TYR A 172 -13.69 -25.69 -2.36
CA TYR A 172 -14.56 -25.56 -3.53
C TYR A 172 -15.28 -26.87 -3.84
N LEU A 173 -14.59 -28.00 -3.73
CA LEU A 173 -15.09 -29.35 -3.97
C LEU A 173 -16.12 -29.85 -2.94
N ASP A 174 -16.15 -29.27 -1.73
CA ASP A 174 -17.19 -29.47 -0.72
C ASP A 174 -18.43 -28.58 -0.91
N HIS A 175 -18.48 -27.74 -1.95
CA HIS A 175 -19.62 -26.87 -2.27
C HIS A 175 -20.25 -27.21 -3.63
N ASP A 176 -21.58 -27.07 -3.74
CA ASP A 176 -22.31 -27.30 -5.00
C ASP A 176 -22.16 -26.10 -5.97
N MET A 177 -21.92 -24.90 -5.42
CA MET A 177 -21.60 -23.68 -6.15
C MET A 177 -20.47 -22.89 -5.49
N VAL A 178 -19.64 -22.24 -6.31
CA VAL A 178 -18.64 -21.26 -5.86
C VAL A 178 -18.88 -19.92 -6.57
N PHE A 179 -19.19 -18.89 -5.78
CA PHE A 179 -19.47 -17.53 -6.23
C PHE A 179 -18.15 -16.73 -6.19
N ILE A 180 -17.73 -16.19 -7.32
CA ILE A 180 -16.48 -15.42 -7.48
C ILE A 180 -16.81 -14.02 -8.00
N PRO A 181 -16.69 -12.97 -7.16
CA PRO A 181 -16.73 -11.58 -7.62
C PRO A 181 -15.57 -11.30 -8.57
N ILE A 182 -15.83 -10.72 -9.73
CA ILE A 182 -14.81 -10.34 -10.71
C ILE A 182 -14.76 -8.81 -10.83
N ASN A 183 -13.60 -8.22 -10.53
CA ASN A 183 -13.34 -6.78 -10.66
C ASN A 183 -12.57 -6.49 -11.96
N ILE A 184 -13.26 -6.02 -13.00
CA ILE A 184 -12.61 -5.36 -14.13
C ILE A 184 -12.23 -3.94 -13.64
N ARG A 185 -11.04 -3.85 -13.01
CA ARG A 185 -10.57 -2.69 -12.25
C ARG A 185 -10.95 -1.35 -12.88
N GLU A 186 -11.59 -0.51 -12.06
CA GLU A 186 -12.04 0.86 -12.41
C GLU A 186 -13.03 0.95 -13.60
N MET A 187 -13.59 -0.19 -14.05
CA MET A 187 -14.57 -0.24 -15.14
C MET A 187 -15.84 -1.01 -14.77
N HIS A 188 -15.75 -2.22 -14.24
CA HIS A 188 -16.93 -3.08 -14.06
C HIS A 188 -16.81 -4.20 -13.01
N TRP A 189 -17.92 -4.45 -12.31
CA TRP A 189 -18.13 -5.55 -11.36
C TRP A 189 -19.16 -6.53 -11.93
N TYR A 190 -18.82 -7.81 -11.99
CA TYR A 190 -19.78 -8.88 -12.31
C TYR A 190 -19.52 -10.15 -11.49
N LEU A 191 -20.47 -11.07 -11.49
CA LEU A 191 -20.40 -12.32 -10.74
C LEU A 191 -20.19 -13.51 -11.69
N ALA A 192 -19.16 -14.31 -11.42
CA ALA A 192 -19.05 -15.66 -11.96
C ALA A 192 -19.51 -16.67 -10.91
N VAL A 193 -20.31 -17.66 -11.30
CA VAL A 193 -20.70 -18.79 -10.44
C VAL A 193 -20.29 -20.08 -11.11
N ILE A 194 -19.36 -20.79 -10.48
CA ILE A 194 -19.02 -22.18 -10.85
C ILE A 194 -20.15 -23.05 -10.30
N ASN A 195 -21.06 -23.51 -11.15
CA ASN A 195 -22.19 -24.35 -10.75
C ASN A 195 -21.89 -25.81 -11.06
N ALA A 196 -21.49 -26.57 -10.04
CA ALA A 196 -21.05 -27.95 -10.21
C ALA A 196 -22.21 -28.94 -10.39
N ARG A 197 -23.42 -28.60 -9.92
CA ARG A 197 -24.64 -29.37 -10.17
C ARG A 197 -25.01 -29.36 -11.66
N ASN A 198 -24.93 -28.20 -12.29
CA ASN A 198 -25.25 -28.00 -13.70
C ASN A 198 -24.02 -28.20 -14.63
N MET A 199 -22.82 -28.34 -14.06
CA MET A 199 -21.52 -28.38 -14.75
C MET A 199 -21.31 -27.21 -15.72
N GLU A 200 -21.61 -25.99 -15.28
CA GLU A 200 -21.52 -24.77 -16.10
C GLU A 200 -20.89 -23.61 -15.33
N ILE A 201 -20.29 -22.67 -16.06
CA ILE A 201 -19.77 -21.40 -15.53
C ILE A 201 -20.81 -20.33 -15.84
N GLN A 202 -21.64 -20.01 -14.86
CA GLN A 202 -22.70 -19.01 -14.99
C GLN A 202 -22.11 -17.61 -14.83
N VAL A 203 -22.56 -16.65 -15.64
CA VAL A 203 -22.10 -15.26 -15.59
C VAL A 203 -23.29 -14.34 -15.41
N LEU A 204 -23.33 -13.62 -14.28
CA LEU A 204 -24.37 -12.64 -13.97
C LEU A 204 -23.74 -11.24 -14.09
N ASP A 205 -24.14 -10.54 -15.14
CA ASP A 205 -23.55 -9.26 -15.56
C ASP A 205 -24.64 -8.22 -15.83
N SER A 206 -24.60 -7.12 -15.07
CA SER A 206 -25.59 -6.04 -15.14
C SER A 206 -25.47 -5.18 -16.41
N LEU A 207 -24.32 -5.20 -17.09
CA LEU A 207 -24.06 -4.57 -18.40
C LEU A 207 -24.09 -5.58 -19.56
N GLY A 208 -24.41 -6.85 -19.28
CA GLY A 208 -24.59 -7.92 -20.24
C GLY A 208 -23.32 -8.33 -21.00
N THR A 209 -23.50 -8.95 -22.16
CA THR A 209 -22.43 -9.60 -22.94
C THR A 209 -21.55 -8.62 -23.75
N SER A 210 -21.50 -7.35 -23.35
CA SER A 210 -20.80 -6.27 -24.06
C SER A 210 -19.27 -6.30 -23.86
N SER A 211 -18.80 -6.99 -22.81
CA SER A 211 -17.38 -7.11 -22.44
C SER A 211 -16.82 -8.52 -22.69
N GLY A 212 -15.58 -8.59 -23.17
CA GLY A 212 -14.90 -9.87 -23.43
C GLY A 212 -14.39 -10.56 -22.15
N ARG A 213 -14.78 -11.81 -21.94
CA ARG A 213 -14.55 -12.63 -20.72
C ARG A 213 -13.11 -13.15 -20.52
N ASN A 214 -12.08 -12.45 -21.01
CA ASN A 214 -10.69 -12.92 -20.94
C ASN A 214 -10.20 -13.10 -19.49
N ASP A 215 -10.60 -12.19 -18.62
CA ASP A 215 -10.37 -12.20 -17.19
C ASP A 215 -11.00 -13.41 -16.48
N LEU A 216 -12.22 -13.79 -16.82
CA LEU A 216 -12.86 -15.01 -16.32
C LEU A 216 -12.22 -16.27 -16.93
N ILE A 217 -11.91 -16.26 -18.22
CA ILE A 217 -11.22 -17.37 -18.90
C ILE A 217 -9.90 -17.68 -18.21
N ASP A 218 -9.09 -16.67 -17.88
CA ASP A 218 -7.84 -16.84 -17.15
C ASP A 218 -8.08 -17.27 -15.68
N THR A 219 -9.12 -16.72 -15.02
CA THR A 219 -9.55 -17.16 -13.68
C THR A 219 -9.89 -18.66 -13.65
N ILE A 220 -10.59 -19.18 -14.65
CA ILE A 220 -10.95 -20.60 -14.75
C ILE A 220 -9.74 -21.47 -15.12
N LYS A 221 -8.84 -21.01 -16.01
CA LYS A 221 -7.57 -21.71 -16.29
C LYS A 221 -6.71 -21.88 -15.02
N GLY A 222 -6.62 -20.85 -14.20
CA GLY A 222 -5.82 -20.92 -12.97
C GLY A 222 -6.44 -21.80 -11.90
N LEU A 223 -7.78 -21.82 -11.78
CA LEU A 223 -8.46 -22.83 -10.97
C LEU A 223 -8.18 -24.25 -11.47
N GLN A 224 -8.25 -24.49 -12.79
CA GLN A 224 -7.87 -25.79 -13.37
C GLN A 224 -6.43 -26.17 -13.00
N ARG A 225 -5.48 -25.25 -13.14
CA ARG A 225 -4.07 -25.47 -12.76
C ARG A 225 -3.92 -25.84 -11.28
N GLN A 226 -4.67 -25.22 -10.38
CA GLN A 226 -4.67 -25.59 -8.96
C GLN A 226 -5.28 -26.98 -8.73
N ILE A 227 -6.41 -27.30 -9.37
CA ILE A 227 -7.05 -28.63 -9.30
C ILE A 227 -6.10 -29.72 -9.82
N ASP A 228 -5.48 -29.51 -10.98
CA ASP A 228 -4.53 -30.45 -11.59
C ASP A 228 -3.31 -30.68 -10.69
N MET A 229 -2.74 -29.60 -10.13
CA MET A 229 -1.59 -29.67 -9.21
C MET A 229 -1.92 -30.43 -7.92
N VAL A 230 -3.10 -30.22 -7.34
CA VAL A 230 -3.53 -30.91 -6.11
C VAL A 230 -3.82 -32.39 -6.40
N SER A 231 -4.47 -32.69 -7.53
CA SER A 231 -4.76 -34.05 -8.00
C SER A 231 -3.50 -34.91 -8.21
N GLN A 232 -2.39 -34.28 -8.60
CA GLN A 232 -1.08 -34.96 -8.73
C GLN A 232 -0.43 -35.32 -7.40
N ARG A 233 -0.85 -34.70 -6.29
CA ARG A 233 -0.26 -34.86 -4.94
C ARG A 233 -1.13 -35.69 -4.01
N LYS A 234 -2.45 -35.67 -4.22
CA LYS A 234 -3.45 -36.26 -3.34
C LYS A 234 -4.63 -36.76 -4.18
N GLU A 235 -5.13 -37.95 -3.83
CA GLU A 235 -6.34 -38.48 -4.45
C GLU A 235 -7.56 -37.66 -3.98
N LEU A 236 -8.23 -37.01 -4.93
CA LEU A 236 -9.47 -36.27 -4.68
C LEU A 236 -10.66 -37.24 -4.78
N LYS A 237 -11.38 -37.40 -3.68
CA LYS A 237 -12.52 -38.31 -3.50
C LYS A 237 -13.62 -37.62 -2.69
N ASP A 238 -14.81 -38.21 -2.74
CA ASP A 238 -15.97 -37.85 -1.92
C ASP A 238 -16.41 -36.38 -2.04
N HIS A 239 -16.11 -35.76 -3.19
CA HIS A 239 -16.47 -34.38 -3.53
C HIS A 239 -17.78 -34.27 -4.31
N ARG A 240 -18.34 -33.06 -4.36
CA ARG A 240 -19.62 -32.77 -5.04
C ARG A 240 -19.51 -32.63 -6.55
N TRP A 241 -18.33 -32.31 -7.07
CA TRP A 241 -18.17 -31.92 -8.48
C TRP A 241 -18.12 -33.17 -9.38
N PRO A 242 -18.99 -33.31 -10.41
CA PRO A 242 -19.04 -34.52 -11.23
C PRO A 242 -17.85 -34.70 -12.20
N ASP A 243 -17.17 -33.60 -12.54
CA ASP A 243 -15.94 -33.57 -13.34
C ASP A 243 -14.98 -32.55 -12.71
N LEU A 244 -13.67 -32.80 -12.79
CA LEU A 244 -12.63 -31.89 -12.31
C LEU A 244 -12.06 -31.00 -13.43
N ARG A 245 -12.50 -31.20 -14.68
CA ARG A 245 -12.08 -30.44 -15.87
C ARG A 245 -12.94 -29.19 -16.08
N VAL A 246 -13.01 -28.35 -15.04
CA VAL A 246 -13.80 -27.10 -14.97
C VAL A 246 -13.50 -26.17 -16.15
N ALA A 247 -12.28 -26.13 -16.67
CA ALA A 247 -11.92 -25.34 -17.85
C ALA A 247 -12.51 -25.86 -19.18
N SER A 248 -13.27 -26.96 -19.15
CA SER A 248 -14.07 -27.46 -20.27
C SER A 248 -15.59 -27.30 -20.08
N TRP A 249 -16.03 -26.77 -18.94
CA TRP A 249 -17.45 -26.52 -18.68
C TRP A 249 -17.96 -25.35 -19.54
N PRO A 250 -19.19 -25.43 -20.11
CA PRO A 250 -19.77 -24.34 -20.87
C PRO A 250 -19.91 -23.06 -20.02
N LEU A 251 -19.55 -21.92 -20.61
CA LEU A 251 -19.86 -20.61 -20.07
C LEU A 251 -21.29 -20.24 -20.48
N ARG A 252 -22.12 -19.87 -19.51
CA ARG A 252 -23.52 -19.49 -19.69
C ARG A 252 -23.76 -18.08 -19.16
N GLU A 253 -23.93 -17.13 -20.07
CA GLU A 253 -24.39 -15.77 -19.73
C GLU A 253 -25.85 -15.84 -19.23
N ILE A 254 -26.12 -15.28 -18.06
CA ILE A 254 -27.44 -15.25 -17.43
C ILE A 254 -28.08 -13.89 -17.71
N GLU A 255 -28.86 -13.80 -18.79
CA GLU A 255 -29.59 -12.59 -19.12
C GLU A 255 -30.78 -12.37 -18.16
N MET A 256 -30.75 -11.25 -17.43
CA MET A 256 -31.85 -10.80 -16.57
C MET A 256 -32.47 -9.54 -17.16
N GLU A 257 -33.71 -9.60 -17.64
CA GLU A 257 -34.33 -8.43 -18.31
C GLU A 257 -34.66 -7.28 -17.34
N TYR A 258 -35.06 -7.60 -16.12
CA TYR A 258 -35.48 -6.62 -15.09
C TYR A 258 -34.35 -6.17 -14.16
N ALA A 259 -33.31 -7.00 -13.99
CA ALA A 259 -32.16 -6.74 -13.12
C ALA A 259 -30.89 -6.39 -13.93
N LYS A 260 -31.03 -5.47 -14.89
CA LYS A 260 -29.94 -4.85 -15.66
C LYS A 260 -29.68 -3.41 -15.21
N GLN A 261 -28.44 -2.97 -15.38
CA GLN A 261 -27.97 -1.63 -15.03
C GLN A 261 -28.14 -0.67 -16.22
N THR A 262 -28.45 0.60 -15.93
CA THR A 262 -28.55 1.68 -16.91
C THR A 262 -27.63 2.87 -16.60
N ASP A 263 -26.89 2.83 -15.49
CA ASP A 263 -25.83 3.78 -15.14
C ASP A 263 -24.42 3.19 -15.37
N SER A 264 -23.36 3.90 -14.97
CA SER A 264 -21.97 3.41 -15.02
C SER A 264 -21.33 3.16 -13.65
N SER A 265 -22.11 3.12 -12.56
CA SER A 265 -21.58 3.15 -11.18
C SER A 265 -22.16 2.09 -10.26
N SER A 266 -23.30 1.48 -10.59
CA SER A 266 -24.06 0.58 -9.71
C SER A 266 -23.71 -0.90 -9.91
N CYS A 267 -22.76 -1.25 -10.76
CA CYS A 267 -22.35 -2.65 -11.01
C CYS A 267 -21.98 -3.40 -9.72
N GLY A 268 -21.28 -2.75 -8.79
CA GLY A 268 -21.00 -3.32 -7.46
C GLY A 268 -22.25 -3.57 -6.61
N LEU A 269 -23.31 -2.77 -6.79
CA LEU A 269 -24.60 -2.93 -6.09
C LEU A 269 -25.43 -4.05 -6.71
N PHE A 270 -25.42 -4.18 -8.04
CA PHE A 270 -26.00 -5.34 -8.75
C PHE A 270 -25.29 -6.63 -8.33
N LEU A 271 -23.94 -6.65 -8.34
CA LEU A 271 -23.11 -7.75 -7.86
C LEU A 271 -23.50 -8.23 -6.46
N LEU A 272 -23.65 -7.33 -5.48
CA LEU A 272 -24.02 -7.72 -4.12
C LEU A 272 -25.42 -8.37 -4.05
N ASN A 273 -26.39 -7.91 -4.85
CA ASN A 273 -27.72 -8.52 -4.89
C ASN A 273 -27.75 -9.84 -5.70
N TYR A 274 -26.92 -9.98 -6.75
CA TYR A 274 -26.68 -11.29 -7.38
C TYR A 274 -26.08 -12.29 -6.38
N ILE A 275 -25.07 -11.88 -5.59
CA ILE A 275 -24.47 -12.71 -4.54
C ILE A 275 -25.51 -13.07 -3.46
N GLU A 276 -26.40 -12.16 -3.08
CA GLU A 276 -27.41 -12.39 -2.05
C GLU A 276 -28.54 -13.34 -2.51
N TYR A 277 -29.07 -13.15 -3.72
CA TYR A 277 -30.32 -13.80 -4.17
C TYR A 277 -30.15 -14.92 -5.21
N TRP A 278 -29.01 -15.05 -5.90
CA TRP A 278 -28.89 -16.10 -6.93
C TRP A 278 -28.98 -17.48 -6.29
N THR A 279 -29.93 -18.28 -6.75
CA THR A 279 -30.22 -19.62 -6.19
C THR A 279 -29.39 -20.73 -6.82
N GLY A 280 -28.80 -20.48 -7.99
CA GLY A 280 -28.22 -21.46 -8.90
C GLY A 280 -28.97 -21.54 -10.25
N ASP A 281 -30.25 -21.19 -10.29
CA ASP A 281 -31.08 -21.24 -11.51
C ASP A 281 -31.93 -19.97 -11.72
N GLU A 282 -32.34 -19.29 -10.64
CA GLU A 282 -33.09 -18.01 -10.65
C GLU A 282 -32.70 -17.07 -9.48
N LEU A 283 -33.20 -15.83 -9.45
CA LEU A 283 -33.10 -14.94 -8.27
C LEU A 283 -34.23 -15.25 -7.27
N SER A 284 -33.92 -15.33 -5.97
CA SER A 284 -34.93 -15.55 -4.92
C SER A 284 -35.83 -14.34 -4.62
N ASP A 285 -35.37 -13.13 -4.96
CA ASP A 285 -36.03 -11.86 -4.71
C ASP A 285 -35.74 -10.92 -5.89
N ASN A 286 -36.75 -10.15 -6.32
CA ASN A 286 -36.62 -9.22 -7.44
C ASN A 286 -36.03 -7.88 -6.99
N PHE A 287 -35.25 -7.25 -7.88
CA PHE A 287 -34.72 -5.91 -7.69
C PHE A 287 -34.45 -5.23 -9.05
N THR A 288 -34.33 -3.91 -9.03
CA THR A 288 -34.26 -3.05 -10.22
C THR A 288 -33.16 -1.98 -10.09
N GLN A 289 -32.90 -1.24 -11.17
CA GLN A 289 -32.02 -0.07 -11.18
C GLN A 289 -32.50 1.04 -10.21
N ASP A 290 -33.82 1.22 -10.03
CA ASP A 290 -34.37 2.24 -9.12
C ASP A 290 -34.05 1.91 -7.66
N ASP A 291 -34.07 0.61 -7.30
CA ASP A 291 -33.66 0.13 -5.97
C ASP A 291 -32.18 0.45 -5.70
N MET A 292 -31.29 0.36 -6.71
CA MET A 292 -29.85 0.58 -6.52
C MET A 292 -29.52 2.02 -6.10
N SER A 293 -30.25 3.01 -6.61
CA SER A 293 -30.06 4.42 -6.25
C SER A 293 -30.29 4.70 -4.75
N HIS A 294 -31.23 3.97 -4.15
CA HIS A 294 -31.52 3.98 -2.72
C HIS A 294 -30.54 3.07 -1.96
N PHE A 295 -30.30 1.86 -2.49
CA PHE A 295 -29.46 0.84 -1.88
C PHE A 295 -28.03 1.34 -1.62
N ARG A 296 -27.46 2.16 -2.50
CA ARG A 296 -26.13 2.76 -2.31
C ARG A 296 -25.97 3.41 -0.94
N LYS A 297 -26.95 4.22 -0.52
CA LYS A 297 -26.93 4.89 0.80
C LYS A 297 -27.31 3.92 1.92
N LYS A 298 -28.32 3.07 1.69
CA LYS A 298 -28.77 2.08 2.67
C LYS A 298 -27.69 1.07 3.04
N LEU A 299 -26.84 0.69 2.09
CA LEU A 299 -25.66 -0.17 2.27
C LEU A 299 -24.70 0.42 3.30
N ALA A 300 -24.46 1.74 3.28
CA ALA A 300 -23.64 2.39 4.30
C ALA A 300 -24.25 2.19 5.71
N ALA A 301 -25.54 2.48 5.88
CA ALA A 301 -26.21 2.32 7.16
C ALA A 301 -26.25 0.85 7.65
N ILE A 302 -26.45 -0.11 6.74
CA ILE A 302 -26.39 -1.55 7.06
C ILE A 302 -24.99 -1.95 7.56
N LEU A 303 -23.92 -1.51 6.89
CA LEU A 303 -22.54 -1.81 7.30
C LEU A 303 -22.20 -1.18 8.65
N LEU A 304 -22.60 0.07 8.86
CA LEU A 304 -22.33 0.85 10.08
C LEU A 304 -23.08 0.30 11.30
N SER A 305 -24.39 0.03 11.15
CA SER A 305 -25.27 -0.41 12.25
C SER A 305 -25.30 -1.91 12.52
N SER A 306 -24.58 -2.73 11.74
CA SER A 306 -24.54 -4.19 11.92
C SER A 306 -23.96 -4.59 13.29
N ASP A 307 -24.61 -5.55 13.96
CA ASP A 307 -24.15 -6.06 15.27
C ASP A 307 -22.81 -6.81 15.22
N ILE A 308 -22.38 -7.24 14.03
CA ILE A 308 -21.04 -7.84 13.81
C ILE A 308 -20.00 -6.84 13.30
N ASN A 309 -20.35 -5.55 13.20
CA ASN A 309 -19.37 -4.48 13.02
C ASN A 309 -18.65 -4.21 14.36
N LYS A 310 -17.38 -4.61 14.46
CA LYS A 310 -16.52 -4.42 15.65
C LYS A 310 -16.21 -2.95 15.97
N ARG A 311 -16.71 -2.00 15.16
CA ARG A 311 -16.68 -0.54 15.40
C ARG A 311 -18.04 0.07 15.79
N LYS A 312 -19.14 -0.69 15.79
CA LYS A 312 -20.45 -0.23 16.28
C LYS A 312 -20.31 0.23 17.73
N GLY A 313 -20.80 1.43 18.05
CA GLY A 313 -20.72 2.04 19.39
C GLY A 313 -19.32 2.46 19.86
N CYS A 314 -18.25 2.22 19.11
CA CYS A 314 -16.91 2.62 19.53
C CYS A 314 -16.72 4.15 19.43
N PRO A 315 -16.03 4.81 20.38
CA PRO A 315 -15.56 6.18 20.20
C PRO A 315 -14.57 6.25 19.05
N LEU A 316 -14.91 6.94 17.95
CA LEU A 316 -14.17 6.82 16.68
C LEU A 316 -13.00 7.81 16.54
N TYR A 317 -12.96 8.90 17.32
CA TYR A 317 -11.89 9.88 17.25
C TYR A 317 -11.71 10.68 18.55
N LYS A 318 -10.51 11.24 18.78
CA LYS A 318 -10.23 12.28 19.79
C LYS A 318 -9.72 13.54 19.10
N TYR A 319 -10.34 14.69 19.39
CA TYR A 319 -10.01 15.96 18.76
C TYR A 319 -9.21 16.87 19.71
N ASP A 320 -7.90 17.00 19.51
CA ASP A 320 -7.14 18.08 20.13
C ASP A 320 -7.35 19.37 19.32
N LYS A 321 -8.21 20.26 19.84
CA LYS A 321 -8.37 21.61 19.29
C LYS A 321 -7.30 22.52 19.86
N GLU A 322 -6.36 22.94 19.01
CA GLU A 322 -5.70 24.23 19.22
C GLU A 322 -6.78 25.31 19.19
N VAL A 323 -6.93 26.04 20.30
CA VAL A 323 -7.95 27.09 20.45
C VAL A 323 -7.39 28.38 19.86
N ASP A 324 -7.58 28.54 18.55
CA ASP A 324 -7.23 29.80 17.88
C ASP A 324 -8.11 30.93 18.43
N ALA A 325 -7.48 31.90 19.08
CA ALA A 325 -8.14 32.91 19.91
C ALA A 325 -8.71 34.06 19.06
N GLY A 326 -9.75 33.74 18.28
CA GLY A 326 -10.42 34.66 17.36
C GLY A 326 -10.83 35.98 18.03
N CYS A 327 -10.24 37.07 17.57
CA CYS A 327 -10.44 38.41 18.12
C CYS A 327 -11.90 38.86 18.00
N SER A 328 -12.55 39.12 19.14
CA SER A 328 -13.86 39.77 19.20
C SER A 328 -13.66 41.27 19.45
N SER A 329 -13.94 42.08 18.44
CA SER A 329 -13.95 43.54 18.58
C SER A 329 -15.36 44.05 18.84
N ASP A 330 -15.60 44.60 20.03
CA ASP A 330 -16.56 45.70 20.19
C ASP A 330 -16.24 46.55 21.42
N VAL A 331 -16.75 47.79 21.46
CA VAL A 331 -16.15 48.89 22.22
C VAL A 331 -17.00 49.37 23.41
N GLN A 332 -16.38 49.54 24.59
CA GLN A 332 -16.75 50.64 25.50
C GLN A 332 -15.68 51.07 26.54
N ILE A 333 -15.04 52.21 26.24
CA ILE A 333 -14.67 53.36 27.09
C ILE A 333 -14.54 53.15 28.63
N LEU A 334 -13.36 53.38 29.22
CA LEU A 334 -13.05 54.56 30.07
C LEU A 334 -11.59 54.65 30.58
N ASP A 335 -11.04 55.87 30.42
CA ASP A 335 -9.96 56.59 31.13
C ASP A 335 -8.54 56.04 31.39
N SER A 336 -7.58 56.84 30.90
CA SER A 336 -6.16 56.97 31.31
C SER A 336 -6.05 57.84 32.59
N PRO A 337 -4.93 57.92 33.37
CA PRO A 337 -3.54 58.16 32.91
C PRO A 337 -2.45 57.52 33.84
N THR A 338 -1.12 57.80 33.84
CA THR A 338 -0.25 58.77 33.12
C THR A 338 1.18 58.19 32.94
N ASN A 339 1.92 58.63 31.92
CA ASN A 339 3.38 58.48 31.79
C ASN A 339 4.10 59.67 32.51
N PRO A 340 5.44 59.86 32.54
CA PRO A 340 6.59 58.94 32.50
C PRO A 340 7.62 59.17 33.65
N LYS A 341 8.72 58.38 33.72
CA LYS A 341 10.10 58.95 33.91
C LYS A 341 11.29 57.98 33.76
N LYS A 342 12.32 58.51 33.09
CA LYS A 342 13.78 58.23 33.18
C LYS A 342 14.39 56.91 32.63
N ARG A 343 14.93 57.06 31.42
CA ARG A 343 16.15 56.40 30.88
C ARG A 343 17.30 56.26 31.90
N LYS A 344 18.14 55.23 31.74
CA LYS A 344 19.51 55.38 31.14
C LYS A 344 20.21 54.03 30.90
N LEU A 345 20.89 53.91 29.76
CA LEU A 345 22.05 53.02 29.56
C LEU A 345 23.34 53.82 29.79
N PRO A 346 24.48 53.15 30.03
CA PRO A 346 25.62 53.32 29.13
C PRO A 346 26.28 51.99 28.72
N CYS A 347 27.29 52.08 27.84
CA CYS A 347 28.11 50.98 27.29
C CYS A 347 29.61 51.36 27.45
N VAL A 348 30.54 50.40 27.42
CA VAL A 348 31.85 50.44 26.67
C VAL A 348 32.81 49.28 27.06
N SER A 349 33.25 48.55 26.00
CA SER A 349 34.51 47.78 25.74
C SER A 349 35.23 46.83 26.73
N GLU A 350 35.65 45.70 26.13
CA GLU A 350 37.00 45.05 26.13
C GLU A 350 37.36 43.83 27.01
N GLU A 351 37.83 42.80 26.28
CA GLU A 351 38.80 41.71 26.53
C GLU A 351 38.63 40.54 27.56
N ASN A 352 38.82 39.33 27.00
CA ASN A 352 39.47 38.10 27.49
C ASN A 352 38.81 37.13 28.52
N GLU A 353 38.59 35.92 28.00
CA GLU A 353 38.91 34.58 28.53
C GLU A 353 38.06 33.83 29.60
N VAL A 354 37.58 32.65 29.15
CA VAL A 354 37.21 31.38 29.82
C VAL A 354 35.97 31.28 30.75
N LEU A 355 35.40 30.06 30.71
CA LEU A 355 34.44 29.41 31.62
C LEU A 355 33.01 29.97 31.66
N MET A 356 32.12 29.27 30.95
CA MET A 356 30.73 29.04 31.38
C MET A 356 30.51 27.53 31.43
N GLU A 357 29.94 27.04 32.53
CA GLU A 357 29.41 25.68 32.66
C GLU A 357 27.91 25.74 32.37
N ASP A 358 27.44 24.99 31.38
CA ASP A 358 26.00 24.81 31.13
C ASP A 358 25.57 23.47 31.77
N ASP A 359 24.82 23.56 32.88
CA ASP A 359 24.32 22.41 33.65
C ASP A 359 22.96 21.92 33.14
N ASP A 360 22.95 21.32 31.94
CA ASP A 360 21.82 20.56 31.39
C ASP A 360 22.35 19.23 30.82
N GLY A 361 22.31 18.19 31.67
CA GLY A 361 22.94 16.89 31.39
C GLY A 361 22.26 16.06 30.29
N PRO A 362 22.98 15.15 29.62
CA PRO A 362 22.41 14.29 28.58
C PRO A 362 21.42 13.26 29.16
N ILE A 363 20.30 13.07 28.46
CA ILE A 363 19.27 12.06 28.74
C ILE A 363 19.92 10.68 28.91
N THR A 364 19.61 9.99 30.01
CA THR A 364 20.27 8.72 30.35
C THR A 364 19.54 7.51 29.78
N GLN A 365 20.25 6.38 29.71
CA GLN A 365 19.68 5.08 29.33
C GLN A 365 18.46 4.69 30.19
N ALA A 366 18.47 5.05 31.48
CA ALA A 366 17.36 4.77 32.40
C ALA A 366 16.10 5.59 32.11
N ASP A 367 16.23 6.77 31.49
CA ASP A 367 15.09 7.61 31.10
C ASP A 367 14.39 7.03 29.86
N LEU A 368 15.16 6.48 28.91
CA LEU A 368 14.65 5.76 27.74
C LEU A 368 13.92 4.47 28.14
N GLU A 369 14.50 3.69 29.05
CA GLU A 369 13.87 2.46 29.58
C GLU A 369 12.53 2.76 30.29
N ARG A 370 12.40 3.95 30.88
CA ARG A 370 11.17 4.42 31.55
C ARG A 370 10.00 4.69 30.61
N TRP A 371 10.25 4.90 29.31
CA TRP A 371 9.21 5.21 28.32
C TRP A 371 8.79 4.01 27.45
N PHE A 372 9.52 2.89 27.47
CA PHE A 372 9.33 1.81 26.48
C PHE A 372 8.93 0.42 27.05
N VAL A 373 8.83 0.23 28.36
CA VAL A 373 8.71 -1.13 28.97
C VAL A 373 7.32 -1.46 29.56
N HIS A 374 6.40 -0.49 29.67
CA HIS A 374 5.09 -0.68 30.31
C HIS A 374 3.89 -0.41 29.39
N ASP A 375 3.58 -1.37 28.51
CA ASP A 375 2.21 -1.94 28.38
C ASP A 375 2.11 -3.17 27.45
N TRP A 376 3.09 -3.41 26.58
CA TRP A 376 2.95 -4.39 25.49
C TRP A 376 2.79 -5.86 25.93
N ASP A 377 3.35 -6.27 27.07
CA ASP A 377 3.67 -7.67 27.36
C ASP A 377 3.00 -8.25 28.62
N LYS A 378 1.73 -7.89 28.87
CA LYS A 378 0.90 -8.49 29.95
C LYS A 378 -0.52 -8.87 29.53
N ARG A 379 -0.63 -9.94 28.75
CA ARG A 379 -1.78 -10.86 28.85
C ARG A 379 -1.29 -12.28 29.13
N THR A 380 -1.69 -12.82 30.27
CA THR A 380 -1.32 -14.16 30.74
C THR A 380 -1.75 -15.22 29.72
N PRO A 381 -0.88 -16.21 29.38
CA PRO A 381 -1.28 -17.29 28.48
C PRO A 381 -2.37 -18.15 29.13
N ILE A 382 -3.58 -18.09 28.57
CA ILE A 382 -4.70 -18.96 28.96
C ILE A 382 -4.35 -20.38 28.52
N LYS A 383 -4.23 -21.30 29.48
CA LYS A 383 -4.10 -22.73 29.18
C LYS A 383 -5.46 -23.27 28.73
N ILE A 384 -5.60 -23.53 27.45
CA ILE A 384 -6.72 -24.31 26.91
C ILE A 384 -6.50 -25.79 27.30
N PRO A 385 -7.51 -26.50 27.84
CA PRO A 385 -7.39 -27.94 28.13
C PRO A 385 -7.25 -28.77 26.85
N THR A 386 -6.36 -29.76 26.88
CA THR A 386 -6.21 -30.75 25.81
C THR A 386 -7.10 -31.96 26.08
N ASP A 387 -8.38 -31.88 25.71
CA ASP A 387 -9.16 -33.01 25.16
C ASP A 387 -10.59 -32.55 24.80
N GLU A 388 -10.90 -32.50 23.50
CA GLU A 388 -11.88 -33.38 22.84
C GLU A 388 -11.94 -33.07 21.33
N CYS A 389 -11.99 -34.11 20.50
CA CYS A 389 -11.86 -33.98 19.04
C CYS A 389 -13.23 -34.00 18.34
N THR A 390 -13.84 -32.83 18.12
CA THR A 390 -15.11 -32.71 17.37
C THR A 390 -15.17 -31.50 16.43
N ASN A 391 -14.82 -31.72 15.16
CA ASN A 391 -15.44 -31.12 13.96
C ASN A 391 -15.69 -29.58 13.88
N GLU A 392 -14.84 -28.73 14.46
CA GLU A 392 -14.90 -27.28 14.19
C GLU A 392 -14.22 -26.86 12.86
N PHE A 393 -13.35 -27.73 12.32
CA PHE A 393 -12.45 -27.49 11.17
C PHE A 393 -13.14 -27.20 9.81
N LEU A 394 -14.47 -27.26 9.73
CA LEU A 394 -15.24 -27.07 8.47
C LEU A 394 -16.18 -25.85 8.49
N LEU A 395 -16.24 -25.08 9.58
CA LEU A 395 -17.16 -23.93 9.71
C LEU A 395 -16.49 -22.56 9.61
N SER A 396 -15.15 -22.48 9.70
CA SER A 396 -14.38 -21.30 9.30
C SER A 396 -14.06 -21.37 7.80
N GLY A 397 -14.79 -20.60 7.00
CA GLY A 397 -14.38 -20.27 5.63
C GLY A 397 -12.98 -19.64 5.64
N LEU A 398 -12.24 -19.77 4.53
CA LEU A 398 -10.87 -19.25 4.40
C LEU A 398 -10.81 -17.73 4.68
N SER A 399 -10.49 -17.35 5.92
CA SER A 399 -10.02 -16.00 6.23
C SER A 399 -8.74 -15.73 5.43
N THR A 400 -8.49 -14.47 5.11
CA THR A 400 -7.26 -14.00 4.45
C THR A 400 -5.98 -14.41 5.20
N LYS A 401 -6.08 -14.72 6.50
CA LYS A 401 -5.00 -15.25 7.36
C LYS A 401 -4.64 -16.71 7.07
N ASP A 402 -5.62 -17.50 6.67
CA ASP A 402 -5.55 -18.96 6.54
C ASP A 402 -5.08 -19.41 5.14
N MET A 403 -5.00 -18.47 4.20
CA MET A 403 -4.37 -18.65 2.91
C MET A 403 -2.89 -18.23 3.00
N PRO A 404 -1.91 -19.16 2.98
CA PRO A 404 -0.51 -18.83 2.73
C PRO A 404 -0.33 -18.27 1.30
N VAL A 405 -0.57 -16.96 1.18
CA VAL A 405 -0.09 -16.07 0.13
C VAL A 405 1.43 -15.87 0.33
N THR A 406 2.23 -15.81 -0.73
CA THR A 406 3.68 -15.55 -0.57
C THR A 406 3.98 -14.08 -0.29
N LYS A 407 5.23 -13.81 0.10
CA LYS A 407 5.76 -12.46 0.04
C LYS A 407 5.67 -11.88 -1.38
N ALA A 408 6.06 -12.64 -2.41
CA ALA A 408 6.08 -12.18 -3.80
C ALA A 408 4.69 -11.76 -4.30
N ASP A 409 3.64 -12.50 -3.96
CA ASP A 409 2.27 -12.19 -4.39
C ASP A 409 1.71 -10.94 -3.73
N LEU A 410 1.97 -10.75 -2.44
CA LEU A 410 1.57 -9.53 -1.73
C LEU A 410 2.29 -8.30 -2.31
N ILE A 411 3.56 -8.45 -2.69
CA ILE A 411 4.37 -7.44 -3.38
C ILE A 411 3.78 -7.15 -4.76
N ASP A 412 3.50 -8.19 -5.55
CA ASP A 412 2.92 -8.11 -6.89
C ASP A 412 1.59 -7.35 -6.89
N VAL A 413 0.66 -7.77 -6.02
CA VAL A 413 -0.65 -7.15 -5.83
C VAL A 413 -0.53 -5.69 -5.39
N LEU A 414 0.37 -5.37 -4.45
CA LEU A 414 0.54 -4.00 -3.99
C LEU A 414 1.14 -3.10 -5.09
N CYS A 415 2.13 -3.59 -5.83
CA CYS A 415 2.69 -2.85 -6.95
C CYS A 415 1.67 -2.65 -8.07
N ASP A 416 0.80 -3.63 -8.33
CA ASP A 416 -0.26 -3.50 -9.33
C ASP A 416 -1.43 -2.62 -8.86
N TYR A 417 -1.63 -2.43 -7.55
CA TYR A 417 -2.51 -1.38 -7.03
C TYR A 417 -1.90 0.02 -7.22
N ILE A 418 -0.60 0.19 -6.91
CA ILE A 418 0.12 1.46 -7.11
C ILE A 418 0.10 1.88 -8.59
N MET A 419 0.20 0.92 -9.50
CA MET A 419 0.13 1.15 -10.95
C MET A 419 -1.27 1.52 -11.47
N THR A 420 -2.36 1.23 -10.76
CA THR A 420 -3.71 1.62 -11.18
C THR A 420 -4.16 3.00 -10.68
N ILE A 421 -3.47 3.64 -9.73
CA ILE A 421 -3.87 4.96 -9.24
C ILE A 421 -3.85 6.00 -10.38
N GLN A 422 -5.02 6.51 -10.77
CA GLN A 422 -5.16 7.53 -11.83
C GLN A 422 -5.47 8.94 -11.32
N ASP A 423 -5.94 9.10 -10.07
CA ASP A 423 -6.25 10.42 -9.50
C ASP A 423 -5.00 11.31 -9.43
N ASP A 424 -5.03 12.45 -10.13
CA ASP A 424 -3.93 13.42 -10.18
C ASP A 424 -3.53 13.94 -8.79
N THR A 425 -4.49 14.07 -7.84
CA THR A 425 -4.16 14.57 -6.50
C THR A 425 -3.32 13.54 -5.72
N THR A 426 -3.73 12.27 -5.76
CA THR A 426 -3.02 11.14 -5.15
C THR A 426 -1.71 10.84 -5.88
N LEU A 427 -1.65 11.01 -7.21
CA LEU A 427 -0.43 10.82 -7.99
C LEU A 427 0.72 11.74 -7.52
N GLU A 428 0.42 12.99 -7.17
CA GLU A 428 1.41 13.94 -6.65
C GLU A 428 1.62 13.88 -5.12
N MET A 429 0.82 13.08 -4.38
CA MET A 429 1.04 12.87 -2.94
C MET A 429 2.40 12.22 -2.66
N THR A 430 3.14 12.77 -1.69
CA THR A 430 4.42 12.22 -1.23
C THR A 430 4.19 11.07 -0.24
N TRP A 431 4.56 9.85 -0.64
CA TRP A 431 4.45 8.64 0.19
C TRP A 431 5.78 8.21 0.84
N VAL A 432 6.91 8.63 0.28
CA VAL A 432 8.22 8.42 0.90
C VAL A 432 8.95 9.75 1.03
N ARG A 433 9.31 10.09 2.27
CA ARG A 433 10.06 11.31 2.63
C ARG A 433 11.17 10.97 3.59
N SER A 434 12.38 11.47 3.32
CA SER A 434 13.57 11.27 4.15
C SER A 434 14.37 12.57 4.20
N PHE A 435 14.53 13.15 5.39
CA PHE A 435 15.09 14.49 5.57
C PHE A 435 16.63 14.56 5.57
N ASN A 436 17.29 13.50 6.03
CA ASN A 436 18.73 13.52 6.30
C ASN A 436 19.48 12.68 5.24
N PRO A 437 20.70 13.06 4.79
CA PRO A 437 21.41 14.30 5.09
C PRO A 437 20.92 15.47 4.21
N PHE A 438 19.86 15.23 3.42
CA PHE A 438 19.12 16.20 2.61
C PHE A 438 17.73 15.62 2.29
N LYS A 439 16.74 16.51 2.14
CA LYS A 439 15.35 16.12 1.84
C LYS A 439 15.27 15.39 0.49
N ILE A 440 14.73 14.17 0.51
CA ILE A 440 14.19 13.48 -0.67
C ILE A 440 12.70 13.26 -0.44
N GLU A 441 11.92 13.47 -1.49
CA GLU A 441 10.48 13.20 -1.56
C GLU A 441 10.17 12.42 -2.83
N ILE A 442 9.37 11.37 -2.70
CA ILE A 442 8.95 10.47 -3.77
C ILE A 442 7.42 10.42 -3.73
N SER A 443 6.78 10.78 -4.85
CA SER A 443 5.32 10.73 -5.01
C SER A 443 4.86 9.39 -5.58
N VAL A 444 3.55 9.12 -5.53
CA VAL A 444 2.95 7.90 -6.13
C VAL A 444 3.33 7.79 -7.62
N LYS A 445 3.35 8.91 -8.34
CA LYS A 445 3.79 9.02 -9.74
C LYS A 445 5.24 8.61 -9.96
N ASP A 446 6.14 8.86 -8.99
CA ASP A 446 7.52 8.33 -9.03
C ASP A 446 7.56 6.81 -8.82
N LEU A 447 6.74 6.28 -7.91
CA LEU A 447 6.65 4.83 -7.67
C LEU A 447 6.11 4.11 -8.92
N GLN A 448 5.11 4.68 -9.60
CA GLN A 448 4.70 4.19 -10.92
C GLN A 448 5.83 4.26 -11.95
N ASN A 449 6.60 5.35 -12.01
CA ASN A 449 7.74 5.47 -12.92
C ASN A 449 8.85 4.43 -12.64
N VAL A 450 9.03 4.02 -11.38
CA VAL A 450 9.90 2.89 -11.00
C VAL A 450 9.33 1.56 -11.52
N LEU A 451 8.04 1.32 -11.35
CA LEU A 451 7.39 0.06 -11.75
C LEU A 451 7.28 -0.11 -13.28
N ARG A 452 7.18 0.98 -14.04
CA ARG A 452 7.14 0.98 -15.52
C ARG A 452 8.45 0.45 -16.12
N VAL A 453 8.43 -0.80 -16.60
CA VAL A 453 9.59 -1.53 -17.17
C VAL A 453 10.26 -0.87 -18.38
N ASN A 454 9.62 0.10 -19.02
CA ASN A 454 10.14 0.89 -20.14
C ASN A 454 10.79 2.22 -19.71
N LEU A 455 10.81 2.56 -18.42
CA LEU A 455 11.44 3.75 -17.87
C LEU A 455 12.63 3.40 -16.97
N ASP A 456 13.65 4.25 -16.96
CA ASP A 456 14.75 4.17 -15.99
C ASP A 456 14.40 4.87 -14.68
N MET A 457 15.08 4.52 -13.59
CA MET A 457 14.83 5.09 -12.27
C MET A 457 15.05 6.62 -12.23
N THR A 458 14.06 7.35 -11.69
CA THR A 458 14.14 8.80 -11.51
C THR A 458 15.29 9.16 -10.56
N LEU A 459 15.86 10.37 -10.72
CA LEU A 459 17.07 10.74 -9.96
C LEU A 459 16.84 10.77 -8.44
N LYS A 460 15.62 11.15 -8.00
CA LYS A 460 15.23 11.13 -6.58
C LYS A 460 15.06 9.70 -6.04
N CYS A 461 14.48 8.79 -6.83
CA CYS A 461 14.41 7.38 -6.46
C CYS A 461 15.81 6.75 -6.39
N PHE A 462 16.72 7.12 -7.29
CA PHE A 462 18.10 6.61 -7.27
C PHE A 462 18.92 7.14 -6.09
N ASP A 463 18.87 8.44 -5.81
CA ASP A 463 19.49 9.03 -4.61
C ASP A 463 18.94 8.38 -3.31
N MET A 464 17.66 8.00 -3.28
CA MET A 464 17.04 7.27 -2.16
C MET A 464 17.49 5.81 -2.10
N ALA A 465 17.61 5.12 -3.23
CA ALA A 465 18.12 3.75 -3.28
C ALA A 465 19.54 3.66 -2.72
N VAL A 466 20.42 4.60 -3.08
CA VAL A 466 21.78 4.69 -2.53
C VAL A 466 21.76 4.91 -1.00
N ARG A 467 20.86 5.76 -0.49
CA ARG A 467 20.65 5.97 0.96
C ARG A 467 20.26 4.68 1.67
N LEU A 468 19.30 3.94 1.12
CA LEU A 468 18.85 2.65 1.66
C LEU A 468 19.97 1.59 1.65
N LEU A 469 20.77 1.51 0.58
CA LEU A 469 21.91 0.59 0.51
C LEU A 469 22.97 0.90 1.57
N ALA A 470 23.29 2.18 1.79
CA ALA A 470 24.26 2.59 2.80
C ALA A 470 23.80 2.22 4.22
N ILE A 471 22.53 2.48 4.54
CA ILE A 471 21.91 2.11 5.82
C ILE A 471 21.91 0.58 5.98
N LYS A 472 21.44 -0.17 4.97
CA LYS A 472 21.41 -1.63 5.00
C LYS A 472 22.78 -2.26 5.24
N GLU A 473 23.85 -1.74 4.63
CA GLU A 473 25.21 -2.25 4.86
C GLU A 473 25.74 -1.99 6.29
N SER A 474 25.28 -0.95 6.98
CA SER A 474 25.70 -0.69 8.37
C SER A 474 25.03 -1.57 9.43
N HIS A 475 23.85 -2.13 9.15
CA HIS A 475 23.13 -3.02 10.05
C HIS A 475 23.52 -4.50 9.90
N MET A 476 24.40 -4.84 8.93
CA MET A 476 24.92 -6.20 8.74
C MET A 476 25.69 -6.69 9.97
N SER A 477 25.58 -7.98 10.28
CA SER A 477 26.24 -8.57 11.45
C SER A 477 27.78 -8.56 11.33
N LYS A 478 28.50 -8.67 12.45
CA LYS A 478 29.98 -8.63 12.47
C LYS A 478 30.65 -9.71 11.62
N ASP A 479 29.99 -10.85 11.42
CA ASP A 479 30.49 -11.95 10.59
C ASP A 479 30.17 -11.77 9.09
N GLU A 480 29.18 -10.93 8.78
CA GLU A 480 28.82 -10.52 7.40
C GLU A 480 29.51 -9.21 6.97
N MET A 481 30.02 -8.43 7.93
CA MET A 481 30.72 -7.17 7.66
C MET A 481 31.85 -7.36 6.64
N ILE A 482 31.72 -6.69 5.49
CA ILE A 482 32.80 -6.58 4.52
C ILE A 482 33.97 -5.86 5.21
N LYS A 483 35.10 -6.56 5.34
CA LYS A 483 36.32 -6.08 6.05
C LYS A 483 36.81 -4.72 5.53
N ASP A 484 36.52 -4.42 4.28
CA ASP A 484 36.84 -3.19 3.59
C ASP A 484 35.63 -2.23 3.57
N LYS A 485 35.58 -1.25 4.48
CA LYS A 485 34.48 -0.25 4.51
C LYS A 485 34.31 0.47 3.18
N LYS A 486 33.06 0.59 2.73
CA LYS A 486 32.64 1.40 1.57
C LYS A 486 32.14 2.77 2.02
N HIS A 487 32.15 3.75 1.11
CA HIS A 487 31.37 4.97 1.20
C HIS A 487 30.52 5.08 -0.08
N TYR A 488 29.21 5.16 0.11
CA TYR A 488 28.21 5.28 -0.95
C TYR A 488 27.99 6.75 -1.27
N MET A 489 28.22 7.19 -2.52
CA MET A 489 27.84 8.54 -2.97
C MET A 489 26.56 8.50 -3.79
N ASP A 490 25.75 9.55 -3.67
CA ASP A 490 24.58 9.81 -4.51
C ASP A 490 24.92 10.78 -5.67
N MET A 491 23.91 11.16 -6.47
CA MET A 491 24.12 12.01 -7.65
C MET A 491 24.27 13.52 -7.33
N ARG A 492 24.20 13.96 -6.07
CA ARG A 492 24.42 15.38 -5.68
C ARG A 492 25.77 15.90 -6.11
N PHE A 493 26.84 15.09 -5.98
CA PHE A 493 28.18 15.49 -6.41
C PHE A 493 28.17 15.95 -7.88
N TRP A 494 27.57 15.14 -8.77
CA TRP A 494 27.45 15.46 -10.19
C TRP A 494 26.52 16.64 -10.49
N ARG A 495 25.41 16.77 -9.76
CA ARG A 495 24.53 17.96 -9.84
C ARG A 495 25.26 19.24 -9.45
N MET A 496 26.09 19.18 -8.41
CA MET A 496 26.77 20.32 -7.78
C MET A 496 28.03 20.77 -8.54
N VAL A 497 28.73 19.87 -9.25
CA VAL A 497 29.85 20.26 -10.13
C VAL A 497 29.41 20.71 -11.53
N GLY A 498 28.10 20.66 -11.82
CA GLY A 498 27.54 21.18 -13.07
C GLY A 498 27.88 20.39 -14.32
N PHE A 499 28.23 19.10 -14.21
CA PHE A 499 28.63 18.29 -15.36
C PHE A 499 27.55 18.30 -16.46
N GLY A 500 27.94 18.65 -17.69
CA GLY A 500 27.04 18.82 -18.83
C GLY A 500 26.35 20.19 -18.95
N LYS A 501 26.54 21.13 -18.00
CA LYS A 501 26.07 22.52 -18.13
C LYS A 501 27.15 23.44 -18.68
N LEU A 502 26.75 24.43 -19.47
CA LEU A 502 27.64 25.53 -19.87
C LEU A 502 27.98 26.41 -18.66
N PRO A 503 29.23 26.89 -18.49
CA PRO A 503 29.64 27.69 -17.32
C PRO A 503 28.77 28.93 -17.05
N LYS A 504 28.22 29.57 -18.09
CA LYS A 504 27.28 30.70 -17.97
C LYS A 504 25.94 30.37 -17.27
N TYR A 505 25.65 29.09 -17.03
CA TYR A 505 24.45 28.60 -16.36
C TYR A 505 24.77 27.76 -15.11
N HIS A 506 26.00 27.89 -14.58
CA HIS A 506 26.44 27.12 -13.43
C HIS A 506 27.49 27.88 -12.60
N GLN A 507 27.13 28.27 -11.37
CA GLN A 507 28.11 28.77 -10.40
C GLN A 507 28.93 27.60 -9.86
N ASP A 508 30.26 27.73 -9.86
CA ASP A 508 31.15 26.68 -9.40
C ASP A 508 31.09 26.57 -7.86
N PRO A 509 30.92 25.37 -7.27
CA PRO A 509 30.64 25.20 -5.84
C PRO A 509 31.86 25.49 -4.98
N THR A 510 31.64 25.96 -3.75
CA THR A 510 32.70 26.08 -2.75
C THR A 510 33.26 24.72 -2.34
N ALA A 511 34.49 24.71 -1.80
CA ALA A 511 35.10 23.49 -1.30
C ALA A 511 34.30 22.88 -0.12
N GLU A 512 33.70 23.74 0.70
CA GLU A 512 32.81 23.43 1.82
C GLU A 512 31.52 22.75 1.36
N GLU A 513 30.80 23.32 0.39
CA GLU A 513 29.58 22.71 -0.17
C GLU A 513 29.88 21.35 -0.82
N LEU A 514 30.97 21.28 -1.59
CA LEU A 514 31.36 20.05 -2.26
C LEU A 514 31.81 18.98 -1.25
N ALA A 515 32.45 19.37 -0.14
CA ALA A 515 32.76 18.46 0.96
C ALA A 515 31.48 17.87 1.63
N LYS A 516 30.34 18.58 1.64
CA LYS A 516 29.05 18.04 2.12
C LYS A 516 28.48 16.91 1.27
N THR A 517 29.04 16.66 0.08
CA THR A 517 28.72 15.48 -0.74
C THR A 517 29.54 14.24 -0.36
N LEU A 518 30.51 14.37 0.56
CA LEU A 518 31.36 13.30 1.08
C LEU A 518 31.14 13.00 2.58
N ASP A 519 30.10 13.57 3.18
CA ASP A 519 29.69 13.22 4.55
C ASP A 519 29.03 11.84 4.59
N CYS A 520 29.10 11.19 5.76
CA CYS A 520 28.41 9.93 6.00
C CYS A 520 26.89 10.07 5.90
N TRP A 521 26.24 8.95 5.66
CA TRP A 521 24.79 8.88 5.71
C TRP A 521 24.28 9.01 7.17
N PRO A 522 23.04 9.45 7.37
CA PRO A 522 22.46 9.62 8.71
C PRO A 522 22.44 8.29 9.43
N SER A 523 22.43 8.35 10.77
CA SER A 523 22.47 7.16 11.63
C SER A 523 23.77 6.34 11.50
N LEU A 524 24.70 6.70 10.58
CA LEU A 524 25.95 5.98 10.32
C LEU A 524 27.17 6.76 10.82
N ASN A 525 27.81 6.31 11.90
CA ASN A 525 29.01 6.96 12.42
C ASN A 525 30.30 6.43 11.73
N TYR A 526 30.70 7.07 10.62
CA TYR A 526 31.99 6.82 9.98
C TYR A 526 32.50 8.05 9.21
N TYR A 527 33.81 8.08 8.95
CA TYR A 527 34.43 9.06 8.05
C TYR A 527 34.81 8.41 6.72
N ILE A 528 34.59 9.10 5.60
CA ILE A 528 35.01 8.64 4.26
C ILE A 528 36.53 8.32 4.19
N THR A 529 37.33 8.95 5.05
CA THR A 529 38.77 8.73 5.19
C THR A 529 39.15 7.36 5.77
N GLY A 530 38.21 6.68 6.41
CA GLY A 530 38.31 5.29 6.87
C GLY A 530 37.69 4.27 5.92
N CYS A 531 37.20 4.69 4.75
CA CYS A 531 36.67 3.80 3.72
C CYS A 531 37.74 3.48 2.68
N LYS A 532 37.87 2.20 2.32
CA LYS A 532 38.77 1.78 1.23
C LYS A 532 38.14 2.06 -0.13
N TYR A 533 36.84 1.84 -0.24
CA TYR A 533 36.08 2.00 -1.47
C TYR A 533 35.19 3.25 -1.40
N VAL A 534 35.26 4.11 -2.41
CA VAL A 534 34.25 5.14 -2.65
C VAL A 534 33.50 4.79 -3.93
N LEU A 535 32.19 4.59 -3.79
CA LEU A 535 31.27 4.20 -4.85
C LEU A 535 30.57 5.45 -5.38
N MET A 536 31.04 5.97 -6.52
CA MET A 536 30.57 7.21 -7.13
C MET A 536 29.78 6.89 -8.41
N PRO A 537 28.45 6.83 -8.35
CA PRO A 537 27.62 6.65 -9.54
C PRO A 537 27.71 7.86 -10.46
N TRP A 538 27.45 7.67 -11.75
CA TRP A 538 27.43 8.71 -12.78
C TRP A 538 26.27 8.43 -13.75
N LYS A 539 25.73 9.47 -14.38
CA LYS A 539 24.65 9.35 -15.37
C LYS A 539 24.98 10.19 -16.61
N PHE A 540 24.92 9.57 -17.78
CA PHE A 540 25.22 10.19 -19.07
C PHE A 540 24.34 9.59 -20.17
N ASN A 541 23.83 10.42 -21.09
CA ASN A 541 22.89 10.02 -22.15
C ASN A 541 21.76 9.09 -21.65
N GLY A 542 21.17 9.44 -20.50
CA GLY A 542 20.09 8.67 -19.87
C GLY A 542 20.52 7.40 -19.13
N CYS A 543 21.75 6.93 -19.28
CA CYS A 543 22.25 5.67 -18.71
C CYS A 543 23.13 5.89 -17.48
N TYR A 544 23.06 5.00 -16.50
CA TYR A 544 23.94 5.01 -15.32
C TYR A 544 25.19 4.13 -15.50
N ALA A 545 26.29 4.59 -14.91
CA ALA A 545 27.55 3.86 -14.72
C ALA A 545 28.05 4.07 -13.27
N LEU A 546 29.08 3.34 -12.86
CA LEU A 546 29.66 3.43 -11.51
C LEU A 546 31.19 3.55 -11.57
N PHE A 547 31.72 4.61 -10.97
CA PHE A 547 33.14 4.78 -10.69
C PHE A 547 33.45 4.26 -9.28
N ILE A 548 34.52 3.48 -9.15
CA ILE A 548 34.91 2.85 -7.89
C ILE A 548 36.35 3.19 -7.59
N ILE A 549 36.54 4.06 -6.60
CA ILE A 549 37.85 4.56 -6.16
C ILE A 549 38.34 3.64 -5.03
N ASP A 550 39.36 2.81 -5.29
CA ASP A 550 40.07 1.99 -4.31
C ASP A 550 41.26 2.79 -3.75
N HIS A 551 41.09 3.38 -2.57
CA HIS A 551 42.12 4.13 -1.86
C HIS A 551 43.28 3.25 -1.37
N GLY A 552 43.04 1.95 -1.18
CA GLY A 552 44.06 1.00 -0.72
C GLY A 552 45.02 0.59 -1.85
N LYS A 553 44.51 0.46 -3.08
CA LYS A 553 45.31 0.15 -4.28
C LYS A 553 45.77 1.37 -5.07
N LYS A 554 45.20 2.55 -4.83
CA LYS A 554 45.29 3.72 -5.71
C LYS A 554 44.89 3.38 -7.14
N HIS A 555 43.65 2.91 -7.30
CA HIS A 555 43.08 2.41 -8.55
C HIS A 555 41.62 2.85 -8.71
N VAL A 556 41.18 3.17 -9.93
CA VAL A 556 39.79 3.50 -10.28
C VAL A 556 39.20 2.45 -11.22
N THR A 557 38.13 1.78 -10.79
CA THR A 557 37.38 0.82 -11.63
C THR A 557 36.14 1.47 -12.21
N PHE A 558 35.84 1.18 -13.47
CA PHE A 558 34.67 1.65 -14.19
C PHE A 558 33.73 0.48 -14.46
N ILE A 559 32.47 0.58 -14.03
CA ILE A 559 31.41 -0.38 -14.31
C ILE A 559 30.39 0.33 -15.23
N ASP A 560 30.24 -0.21 -16.44
CA ASP A 560 29.34 0.29 -17.49
C ASP A 560 28.48 -0.88 -17.97
N PHE A 561 27.18 -0.66 -18.09
CA PHE A 561 26.19 -1.64 -18.53
C PHE A 561 25.67 -1.39 -19.94
N THR A 562 26.28 -0.45 -20.68
CA THR A 562 25.89 -0.12 -22.06
C THR A 562 26.98 -0.51 -23.06
N PRO A 563 26.64 -0.77 -24.34
CA PRO A 563 27.62 -1.17 -25.34
C PRO A 563 28.73 -0.13 -25.55
N THR A 564 29.96 -0.59 -25.76
CA THR A 564 31.08 0.28 -26.15
C THR A 564 30.86 0.83 -27.57
N GLU A 565 30.63 2.13 -27.66
CA GLU A 565 30.36 2.86 -28.91
C GLU A 565 31.57 2.78 -29.88
N ASP A 566 31.30 2.66 -31.19
CA ASP A 566 32.33 2.37 -32.21
C ASP A 566 33.55 3.30 -32.15
N TRP A 567 33.31 4.61 -31.98
CA TRP A 567 34.35 5.65 -31.94
C TRP A 567 35.30 5.52 -30.73
N CYS A 568 34.94 4.73 -29.71
CA CYS A 568 35.77 4.48 -28.53
C CYS A 568 36.19 3.01 -28.36
N LYS A 569 35.84 2.08 -29.26
CA LYS A 569 36.21 0.65 -29.15
C LYS A 569 37.72 0.40 -28.94
N HIS A 570 38.59 1.25 -29.50
CA HIS A 570 40.04 1.15 -29.35
C HIS A 570 40.59 1.82 -28.07
N MET A 571 39.81 2.67 -27.40
CA MET A 571 40.11 3.28 -26.09
C MET A 571 38.81 3.48 -25.30
N PRO A 572 38.21 2.42 -24.72
CA PRO A 572 36.86 2.52 -24.14
C PRO A 572 36.75 3.53 -22.98
N TYR A 573 37.86 3.79 -22.28
CA TYR A 573 37.93 4.81 -21.24
C TYR A 573 37.77 6.25 -21.75
N LYS A 574 37.95 6.50 -23.05
CA LYS A 574 37.79 7.82 -23.68
C LYS A 574 36.38 8.39 -23.48
N ARG A 575 35.36 7.51 -23.39
CA ARG A 575 33.97 7.85 -23.08
C ARG A 575 33.78 8.51 -21.70
N PHE A 576 34.65 8.18 -20.75
CA PHE A 576 34.63 8.71 -19.39
C PHE A 576 35.60 9.88 -19.18
N ALA A 577 36.47 10.21 -20.15
CA ALA A 577 37.62 11.09 -19.92
C ALA A 577 37.26 12.45 -19.29
N GLU A 578 36.19 13.11 -19.75
CA GLU A 578 35.73 14.38 -19.17
C GLU A 578 35.22 14.20 -17.73
N ALA A 579 34.48 13.12 -17.47
CA ALA A 579 34.00 12.78 -16.14
C ALA A 579 35.16 12.46 -15.18
N ILE A 580 36.18 11.72 -15.62
CA ILE A 580 37.39 11.44 -14.83
C ILE A 580 38.15 12.73 -14.50
N ILE A 581 38.33 13.61 -15.49
CA ILE A 581 39.02 14.91 -15.30
C ILE A 581 38.25 15.81 -14.33
N MET A 582 36.91 15.87 -14.43
CA MET A 582 36.10 16.65 -13.50
C MET A 582 36.05 16.01 -12.11
N ALA A 583 35.81 14.70 -12.02
CA ALA A 583 35.84 13.94 -10.78
C ALA A 583 37.16 14.16 -10.05
N SER A 584 38.32 13.97 -10.69
CA SER A 584 39.60 14.09 -9.99
C SER A 584 39.82 15.48 -9.41
N LYS A 585 39.58 16.54 -10.19
CA LYS A 585 39.71 17.93 -9.73
C LYS A 585 38.78 18.23 -8.55
N LYS A 586 37.50 17.87 -8.68
CA LYS A 586 36.45 18.20 -7.72
C LYS A 586 36.51 17.33 -6.46
N TYR A 587 36.66 16.02 -6.62
CA TYR A 587 36.85 15.06 -5.54
C TYR A 587 38.10 15.38 -4.71
N LYS A 588 39.22 15.78 -5.35
CA LYS A 588 40.43 16.22 -4.63
C LYS A 588 40.17 17.41 -3.70
N ILE A 589 39.45 18.42 -4.17
CA ILE A 589 39.08 19.61 -3.37
C ILE A 589 38.22 19.19 -2.17
N ALA A 590 37.16 18.41 -2.41
CA ALA A 590 36.24 17.96 -1.38
C ALA A 590 36.90 17.02 -0.35
N TYR A 591 37.72 16.07 -0.81
CA TYR A 591 38.38 15.10 0.05
C TYR A 591 39.53 15.72 0.85
N ASN A 592 40.21 16.75 0.34
CA ASN A 592 41.19 17.53 1.11
C ASN A 592 40.53 18.23 2.33
N LYS A 593 39.28 18.67 2.22
CA LYS A 593 38.50 19.17 3.37
C LYS A 593 38.10 18.09 4.38
N LYS A 594 38.05 16.81 3.98
CA LYS A 594 37.84 15.66 4.89
C LYS A 594 39.16 15.08 5.42
N ARG A 595 40.28 15.28 4.72
CA ARG A 595 41.64 14.84 5.08
C ARG A 595 42.65 15.93 4.76
N SER A 596 42.98 16.74 5.77
CA SER A 596 44.05 17.75 5.67
C SER A 596 45.35 17.12 5.16
N GLY A 597 46.07 17.84 4.30
CA GLY A 597 47.29 17.37 3.64
C GLY A 597 47.10 16.37 2.49
N TRP A 598 45.86 15.99 2.12
CA TRP A 598 45.65 15.10 0.98
C TRP A 598 46.02 15.79 -0.35
N ALA A 599 47.13 15.34 -0.95
CA ALA A 599 47.68 15.85 -2.19
C ALA A 599 47.52 14.91 -3.40
N ASP A 600 46.94 13.73 -3.21
CA ASP A 600 46.71 12.72 -4.26
C ASP A 600 45.73 13.20 -5.34
N ASP A 601 45.74 12.54 -6.49
CA ASP A 601 45.05 12.96 -7.72
C ASP A 601 44.63 11.68 -8.47
N ILE A 602 43.34 11.32 -8.38
CA ILE A 602 42.85 10.02 -8.87
C ILE A 602 42.97 9.86 -10.39
N PHE A 603 43.10 10.95 -11.15
CA PHE A 603 43.45 10.93 -12.58
C PHE A 603 44.84 10.30 -12.85
N LYS A 604 45.74 10.27 -11.85
CA LYS A 604 47.09 9.67 -11.93
C LYS A 604 47.15 8.22 -11.44
N TRP A 605 46.03 7.66 -11.00
CA TRP A 605 45.92 6.29 -10.52
C TRP A 605 45.76 5.30 -11.69
N GLU A 606 45.82 3.99 -11.45
CA GLU A 606 45.49 3.01 -12.49
C GLU A 606 43.98 3.02 -12.78
N HIS A 607 43.58 2.85 -14.06
CA HIS A 607 42.19 2.93 -14.50
C HIS A 607 41.80 1.67 -15.31
N THR A 608 40.77 0.93 -14.89
CA THR A 608 40.29 -0.25 -15.64
C THR A 608 38.77 -0.29 -15.80
N ILE A 609 38.29 -0.66 -16.99
CA ILE A 609 36.88 -0.95 -17.25
C ILE A 609 36.60 -2.42 -16.98
N ARG A 610 35.53 -2.68 -16.21
CA ARG A 610 35.10 -4.02 -15.86
C ARG A 610 34.37 -4.69 -17.02
N SER A 611 34.98 -5.71 -17.62
CA SER A 611 34.37 -6.55 -18.64
C SER A 611 33.51 -7.67 -18.04
N GLY A 612 32.72 -8.34 -18.88
CA GLY A 612 31.89 -9.50 -18.49
C GLY A 612 30.58 -9.15 -17.76
N LEU A 613 30.15 -7.89 -17.82
CA LEU A 613 28.88 -7.41 -17.27
C LEU A 613 27.69 -7.69 -18.21
N PRO A 614 26.44 -7.73 -17.72
CA PRO A 614 25.27 -7.69 -18.60
C PRO A 614 25.23 -6.37 -19.38
N LEU A 615 24.78 -6.40 -20.63
CA LEU A 615 24.56 -5.19 -21.44
C LEU A 615 23.07 -4.91 -21.58
N ASP A 616 22.66 -3.68 -21.23
CA ASP A 616 21.34 -3.14 -21.50
C ASP A 616 21.38 -2.32 -22.80
N LEU A 617 20.79 -2.87 -23.86
CA LEU A 617 20.69 -2.21 -25.16
C LEU A 617 19.65 -1.08 -25.20
N LYS A 618 18.77 -0.99 -24.19
CA LYS A 618 17.73 0.05 -24.07
C LYS A 618 18.11 1.15 -23.05
N GLY A 619 19.08 0.89 -22.18
CA GLY A 619 19.53 1.79 -21.11
C GLY A 619 18.60 1.88 -19.89
N VAL A 620 17.35 1.39 -20.00
CA VAL A 620 16.26 1.60 -19.03
C VAL A 620 16.39 0.84 -17.71
N ASN A 621 17.41 0.01 -17.54
CA ASN A 621 17.66 -0.77 -16.32
C ASN A 621 19.06 -0.53 -15.73
N THR A 622 19.84 0.38 -16.33
CA THR A 622 21.23 0.66 -15.93
C THR A 622 21.36 1.12 -14.48
N SER A 623 20.35 1.83 -13.93
CA SER A 623 20.25 2.18 -12.51
C SER A 623 20.26 0.94 -11.59
N TYR A 624 19.40 -0.04 -11.86
CA TYR A 624 19.25 -1.26 -11.06
C TYR A 624 20.50 -2.15 -11.13
N PHE A 625 21.21 -2.17 -12.27
CA PHE A 625 22.50 -2.84 -12.37
C PHE A 625 23.62 -2.11 -11.60
N VAL A 626 23.65 -0.78 -11.60
CA VAL A 626 24.57 0.00 -10.75
C VAL A 626 24.31 -0.27 -9.27
N LEU A 627 23.06 -0.25 -8.81
CA LEU A 627 22.71 -0.56 -7.41
C LEU A 627 23.15 -1.98 -7.01
N GLN A 628 22.89 -2.98 -7.85
CA GLN A 628 23.40 -4.35 -7.64
C GLN A 628 24.94 -4.41 -7.57
N ALA A 629 25.65 -3.65 -8.40
CA ALA A 629 27.11 -3.59 -8.36
C ALA A 629 27.65 -2.91 -7.09
N MET A 630 26.98 -1.89 -6.57
CA MET A 630 27.35 -1.23 -5.30
C MET A 630 27.26 -2.20 -4.11
N VAL A 631 26.19 -3.00 -4.05
CA VAL A 631 26.03 -4.09 -3.05
C VAL A 631 27.15 -5.13 -3.17
N MET A 632 27.33 -5.69 -4.38
CA MET A 632 28.26 -6.80 -4.59
C MET A 632 29.75 -6.44 -4.48
N TRP A 633 30.13 -5.17 -4.66
CA TRP A 633 31.54 -4.76 -4.59
C TRP A 633 32.15 -5.05 -3.21
N GLY A 634 33.46 -5.33 -3.16
CA GLY A 634 34.18 -5.64 -1.92
C GLY A 634 33.91 -7.01 -1.29
N SER A 635 32.81 -7.68 -1.65
CA SER A 635 32.40 -8.97 -1.06
C SER A 635 33.34 -10.16 -1.34
N GLY A 636 34.31 -10.02 -2.25
CA GLY A 636 35.18 -11.10 -2.73
C GLY A 636 34.50 -12.13 -3.63
N ARG A 637 33.17 -12.10 -3.77
CA ARG A 637 32.40 -13.03 -4.62
C ARG A 637 32.41 -12.59 -6.09
N ARG A 638 32.06 -13.50 -6.99
CA ARG A 638 31.74 -13.16 -8.39
C ARG A 638 30.47 -12.30 -8.41
N MET A 639 30.43 -11.29 -9.28
CA MET A 639 29.21 -10.52 -9.52
C MET A 639 28.23 -11.34 -10.35
N GLU A 640 27.01 -11.52 -9.83
CA GLU A 640 25.91 -12.22 -10.47
C GLU A 640 24.69 -11.30 -10.42
N PHE A 641 24.22 -10.86 -11.59
CA PHE A 641 23.17 -9.86 -11.70
C PHE A 641 21.83 -10.53 -11.96
N ASN A 642 20.82 -10.24 -11.13
CA ASN A 642 19.45 -10.58 -11.46
C ASN A 642 19.03 -9.75 -12.69
N ARG A 643 18.43 -10.43 -13.67
CA ARG A 643 17.94 -9.86 -14.93
C ARG A 643 16.43 -9.72 -14.98
N ASP A 644 15.70 -10.26 -13.99
CA ASP A 644 14.29 -9.96 -13.83
C ASP A 644 14.14 -8.54 -13.27
N THR A 645 13.87 -7.60 -14.18
CA THR A 645 13.71 -6.19 -13.84
C THR A 645 12.34 -5.90 -13.24
N LYS A 646 11.33 -6.76 -13.43
CA LYS A 646 10.00 -6.65 -12.82
C LYS A 646 10.11 -6.92 -11.32
N ILE A 647 10.73 -8.03 -10.92
CA ILE A 647 10.99 -8.38 -9.51
C ILE A 647 11.87 -7.31 -8.84
N LEU A 648 12.94 -6.85 -9.49
CA LEU A 648 13.82 -5.81 -8.94
C LEU A 648 13.07 -4.49 -8.69
N ARG A 649 12.22 -4.05 -9.63
CA ARG A 649 11.42 -2.82 -9.50
C ARG A 649 10.39 -2.93 -8.39
N ARG A 650 9.66 -4.06 -8.34
CA ARG A 650 8.63 -4.31 -7.33
C ARG A 650 9.23 -4.37 -5.94
N ASN A 651 10.27 -5.19 -5.71
CA ASN A 651 10.97 -5.25 -4.42
C ASN A 651 11.51 -3.87 -3.98
N PHE A 652 12.06 -3.08 -4.90
CA PHE A 652 12.57 -1.74 -4.57
C PHE A 652 11.46 -0.77 -4.13
N VAL A 653 10.24 -0.85 -4.69
CA VAL A 653 9.09 -0.07 -4.19
C VAL A 653 8.71 -0.46 -2.76
N ILE A 654 8.87 -1.73 -2.39
CA ILE A 654 8.66 -2.18 -1.01
C ILE A 654 9.74 -1.65 -0.08
N ASP A 655 11.02 -1.76 -0.45
CA ASP A 655 12.14 -1.18 0.31
C ASP A 655 11.95 0.33 0.54
N LEU A 656 11.46 1.07 -0.46
CA LEU A 656 11.12 2.49 -0.37
C LEU A 656 9.97 2.77 0.62
N LEU A 657 8.86 2.03 0.54
CA LEU A 657 7.67 2.27 1.35
C LEU A 657 7.86 1.82 2.80
N SER A 658 8.49 0.67 3.01
CA SER A 658 8.75 0.06 4.32
C SER A 658 9.89 0.73 5.10
N TYR A 659 10.73 1.55 4.46
CA TYR A 659 11.85 2.28 5.09
C TYR A 659 11.49 2.89 6.46
N GLU A 660 12.36 2.69 7.44
CA GLU A 660 12.10 2.98 8.85
C GLU A 660 11.96 4.47 9.15
N GLU A 661 12.90 5.28 8.67
CA GLU A 661 12.89 6.74 8.83
C GLU A 661 11.98 7.44 7.78
N ASN A 662 11.04 6.71 7.15
CA ASN A 662 10.08 7.31 6.22
C ASN A 662 9.08 8.21 6.97
N SER A 663 9.35 9.51 6.98
CA SER A 663 8.52 10.51 7.66
C SER A 663 7.18 10.79 6.96
N CYS A 664 6.82 10.03 5.91
CA CYS A 664 5.52 10.06 5.23
C CYS A 664 4.70 8.78 5.43
N ARG A 665 5.14 7.85 6.30
CA ARG A 665 4.40 6.60 6.61
C ARG A 665 2.90 6.82 6.84
N TYR A 666 2.52 7.85 7.60
CA TYR A 666 1.11 8.18 7.88
C TYR A 666 0.29 8.64 6.66
N ALA A 667 0.94 9.18 5.62
CA ALA A 667 0.31 9.63 4.37
C ALA A 667 0.09 8.48 3.36
N ILE A 668 0.68 7.30 3.60
CA ILE A 668 0.38 6.08 2.85
C ILE A 668 -1.01 5.57 3.29
N PRO A 669 -1.95 5.30 2.36
CA PRO A 669 -3.27 4.73 2.68
C PRO A 669 -3.18 3.49 3.60
N PRO A 670 -3.98 3.40 4.67
CA PRO A 670 -3.69 1.75 5.99
C PRO A 670 -3.93 0.42 5.26
N ASN A 671 -4.66 0.39 4.15
CA ASN A 671 -4.80 -0.82 3.33
C ASN A 671 -3.45 -1.19 2.67
N ILE A 672 -2.70 -0.19 2.20
CA ILE A 672 -1.30 -0.38 1.76
C ILE A 672 -0.39 -0.63 2.95
N GLN A 673 -0.51 0.11 4.05
CA GLN A 673 0.34 -0.13 5.24
C GLN A 673 0.16 -1.56 5.79
N GLN A 674 -1.07 -2.07 5.85
CA GLN A 674 -1.34 -3.45 6.25
C GLN A 674 -0.80 -4.47 5.24
N ARG A 675 -0.85 -4.20 3.92
CA ARG A 675 -0.16 -5.03 2.92
C ARG A 675 1.36 -5.03 3.16
N LEU A 676 1.98 -3.88 3.42
CA LEU A 676 3.42 -3.78 3.77
C LEU A 676 3.77 -4.53 5.07
N ILE A 677 2.95 -4.41 6.11
CA ILE A 677 3.09 -5.18 7.36
C ILE A 677 2.93 -6.69 7.10
N SER A 678 2.05 -7.08 6.19
CA SER A 678 1.84 -8.50 5.83
C SER A 678 2.99 -9.06 5.00
N ILE A 679 3.63 -8.23 4.16
CA ILE A 679 4.86 -8.52 3.42
C ILE A 679 6.04 -8.69 4.39
N ALA A 680 6.16 -7.81 5.39
CA ALA A 680 7.23 -7.88 6.40
C ALA A 680 7.07 -9.07 7.38
N LYS A 681 5.84 -9.56 7.60
CA LYS A 681 5.53 -10.79 8.36
C LYS A 681 5.76 -12.10 7.57
N LYS A 682 6.36 -12.00 6.37
CA LYS A 682 6.69 -13.13 5.47
C LYS A 682 8.19 -13.21 5.16
N ASP A 683 9.01 -12.43 5.88
CA ASP A 683 10.46 -12.60 6.03
C ASP A 683 10.77 -13.43 7.28
#